data_AF-A0A420DME7-F1
#
_entry.id   AF-A0A420DME7-F1
#
_cell.length_a   1.000
_cell.length_b   1.000
_cell.length_c   1.000
_cell.angle_alpha   90.00
_cell.angle_beta   90.00
_cell.angle_gamma   90.00
#
_symmetry.space_group_name_H-M   'P 1'
#
loop_
_entity.id
_entity.type
_entity.pdbx_description
1 polymer ?
#
loop_
_entity_poly.entity_id
_entity_poly.type
_entity_poly.pdbx_seq_one_letter_code
_entity_poly.pdbx_strand_id
1 'polypeptide(L)'
;MKTHLLVLILCICSIQTFYSQEDDGVVSLSLPVRNSLTFNRQIINPTFSFVREQNKYISFFNKREWVQFDDAPLTYLASYSGRFRENIGAGLTVFQQNYGVLTTFGGVLNFAYNARLARESNLTFGLNVGAYKSGVNTSNAVTNFDDPSLQNVPENFLLTISPGINYGLAFIDFGVSINNLATYNLNTSEIINDDPEQSVQAHLMYTGYMNSRGFLDESKFTGLIKSEFQKDETIVSAIAMLTVPKGIWAQVGFNSRYGASGGIGLNISSQIAIEYNFEKALGDLTDFGPSHDVTLAYRFKNKERYDYSSGDEVSGLLISEKRRKPIVSKIAKEKAEANRKLAAEEKAKEEADAQAKLLAEQKAKEEADAQAKLLAEQKAKEEADAQAKLLVEQKAKEEADAQAKLLVEQKAKEEAEAQAKLLAEQKAKEEADAQAKLLVEQKAKEEADAQAKLLAEQKAKEEADAKLLVEQKAKEEAEAQAKLLAEQKAKEEADAQAKLLAEQKAKEEADAQAKLLAEQKAKEELITNPTDEIGKSMLAITQQTEDSKTIQNELLKQFDDIVEIKDKDLKDLKEENDLSEQGITVQPKPFKSITAENNALEAIKVRLDNVIDTRNEKIETLKSLYQDKFQADTITNDEVYLYYQKALKRLESEQTKAMQTKSRLETRLEDIKVATEFERRRRIKRAAFDNEEERYLQDRATLKVIKQSTVVSNQPLSTEDFDFGEEQSGNIQILKNVKNVENGYYLIIAVHSDVDNRNDFVKKVIASGEANVDFFYDVNTSKYYIYYDKFDSIEAANRALNSKEDRPYNKKMSLVKIEN
;
A
#
# COMPACT_ATOMS: atom_id res chain seq x y z
N MET A 1 -7.04 15.85 32.69
CA MET A 1 -6.57 14.57 32.12
C MET A 1 -7.36 13.33 32.54
N LYS A 2 -8.48 13.42 33.29
CA LYS A 2 -9.31 12.24 33.65
C LYS A 2 -10.68 12.17 32.95
N THR A 3 -11.09 13.21 32.24
CA THR A 3 -12.39 13.29 31.55
C THR A 3 -12.36 12.81 30.10
N HIS A 4 -11.20 12.81 29.43
CA HIS A 4 -11.10 12.33 28.03
C HIS A 4 -10.97 10.81 27.90
N LEU A 5 -10.62 10.09 28.97
CA LEU A 5 -10.57 8.62 28.97
C LEU A 5 -11.96 7.99 29.11
N LEU A 6 -12.91 8.71 29.72
CA LEU A 6 -14.28 8.22 29.96
C LEU A 6 -15.18 8.42 28.73
N VAL A 7 -14.87 9.41 27.89
CA VAL A 7 -15.54 9.62 26.59
C VAL A 7 -15.05 8.61 25.53
N LEU A 8 -13.82 8.10 25.65
CA LEU A 8 -13.32 7.03 24.77
C LEU A 8 -13.92 5.64 25.12
N ILE A 9 -14.35 5.44 26.38
CA ILE A 9 -14.92 4.18 26.85
C ILE A 9 -16.44 4.13 26.67
N LEU A 10 -17.13 5.28 26.59
CA LEU A 10 -18.59 5.31 26.37
C LEU A 10 -19.02 5.25 24.89
N CYS A 11 -18.11 5.45 23.93
CA CYS A 11 -18.41 5.31 22.49
C CYS A 11 -18.26 3.88 21.94
N ILE A 12 -17.91 2.89 22.77
CA ILE A 12 -17.69 1.49 22.33
C ILE A 12 -18.93 0.60 22.56
N CYS A 13 -20.00 1.09 23.21
CA CYS A 13 -21.06 0.22 23.73
C CYS A 13 -22.41 0.19 22.98
N SER A 14 -22.56 0.71 21.76
CA SER A 14 -23.85 0.53 21.07
C SER A 14 -23.81 0.84 19.57
N ILE A 15 -23.26 -0.08 18.77
CA ILE A 15 -23.69 -0.32 17.39
C ILE A 15 -23.53 -1.82 17.10
N GLN A 16 -24.56 -2.61 17.41
CA GLN A 16 -24.79 -3.88 16.72
C GLN A 16 -25.73 -3.58 15.58
N THR A 17 -25.18 -3.36 14.39
CA THR A 17 -25.93 -3.41 13.15
C THR A 17 -25.63 -4.76 12.50
N PHE A 18 -26.59 -5.66 12.58
CA PHE A 18 -26.68 -6.79 11.66
C PHE A 18 -26.86 -6.20 10.25
N TYR A 19 -25.79 -6.19 9.45
CA TYR A 19 -25.91 -5.95 8.03
C TYR A 19 -25.97 -7.29 7.30
N SER A 20 -27.13 -7.46 6.67
CA SER A 20 -27.49 -8.49 5.72
C SER A 20 -26.40 -8.69 4.68
N GLN A 21 -26.19 -9.95 4.31
CA GLN A 21 -25.46 -10.37 3.12
C GLN A 21 -25.97 -9.60 1.91
N GLU A 22 -25.06 -9.11 1.07
CA GLU A 22 -25.38 -8.68 -0.30
C GLU A 22 -26.07 -9.82 -1.05
N ASP A 23 -26.87 -9.44 -2.05
CA ASP A 23 -27.87 -10.16 -2.86
C ASP A 23 -27.51 -11.54 -3.47
N ASP A 24 -26.39 -12.17 -3.10
CA ASP A 24 -25.84 -13.34 -3.82
C ASP A 24 -25.71 -14.63 -2.97
N GLY A 25 -26.10 -14.61 -1.69
CA GLY A 25 -26.14 -15.82 -0.84
C GLY A 25 -24.79 -16.56 -0.69
N VAL A 26 -23.69 -15.85 -0.92
CA VAL A 26 -22.32 -16.38 -0.91
C VAL A 26 -21.73 -16.34 0.51
N VAL A 27 -21.18 -17.46 0.95
CA VAL A 27 -20.39 -17.53 2.19
C VAL A 27 -18.91 -17.47 1.84
N SER A 28 -18.21 -16.45 2.33
CA SER A 28 -16.76 -16.33 2.21
C SER A 28 -16.03 -17.50 2.86
N LEU A 29 -14.85 -17.85 2.34
CA LEU A 29 -14.07 -18.96 2.88
C LEU A 29 -13.54 -18.63 4.28
N SER A 30 -14.05 -19.32 5.30
CA SER A 30 -13.56 -19.26 6.67
C SER A 30 -13.62 -20.63 7.32
N LEU A 31 -12.46 -21.28 7.46
CA LEU A 31 -12.37 -22.63 8.03
C LEU A 31 -12.07 -22.55 9.55
N PRO A 32 -12.84 -23.22 10.43
CA PRO A 32 -12.74 -23.07 11.88
C PRO A 32 -11.57 -23.87 12.52
N VAL A 33 -10.42 -23.92 11.83
CA VAL A 33 -9.17 -24.55 12.29
C VAL A 33 -8.35 -23.52 13.06
N ARG A 34 -8.65 -23.37 14.36
CA ARG A 34 -7.99 -22.37 15.22
C ARG A 34 -7.44 -22.91 16.55
N ASN A 35 -7.85 -24.11 16.94
CA ASN A 35 -7.57 -24.66 18.27
C ASN A 35 -6.42 -25.68 18.28
N SER A 36 -5.79 -25.95 17.13
CA SER A 36 -4.69 -26.94 17.02
C SER A 36 -3.40 -26.31 16.53
N LEU A 37 -2.30 -26.58 17.24
CA LEU A 37 -0.95 -26.29 16.75
C LEU A 37 -0.25 -27.54 16.17
N THR A 38 -0.96 -28.66 16.07
CA THR A 38 -0.40 -29.93 15.57
C THR A 38 -0.85 -30.24 14.15
N PHE A 39 -2.15 -30.06 13.85
CA PHE A 39 -2.73 -30.45 12.56
C PHE A 39 -3.34 -29.26 11.83
N ASN A 40 -3.45 -29.38 10.50
CA ASN A 40 -4.08 -28.38 9.62
C ASN A 40 -3.53 -26.96 9.75
N ARG A 41 -2.28 -26.83 10.18
CA ARG A 41 -1.64 -25.54 10.50
C ARG A 41 -1.55 -24.61 9.29
N GLN A 42 -1.51 -25.16 8.07
CA GLN A 42 -1.53 -24.39 6.83
C GLN A 42 -2.78 -23.53 6.64
N ILE A 43 -3.89 -23.88 7.32
CA ILE A 43 -5.12 -23.08 7.33
C ILE A 43 -5.01 -21.90 8.29
N ILE A 44 -4.26 -22.05 9.40
CA ILE A 44 -4.00 -20.96 10.35
C ILE A 44 -3.10 -19.90 9.72
N ASN A 45 -2.03 -20.34 9.04
CA ASN A 45 -1.14 -19.48 8.30
C ASN A 45 -0.54 -20.23 7.09
N PRO A 46 -0.50 -19.62 5.88
CA PRO A 46 0.00 -20.26 4.67
C PRO A 46 1.44 -20.80 4.77
N THR A 47 2.28 -20.23 5.65
CA THR A 47 3.68 -20.65 5.83
C THR A 47 3.85 -21.90 6.71
N PHE A 48 2.82 -22.30 7.46
CA PHE A 48 2.93 -23.32 8.51
C PHE A 48 2.93 -24.77 8.01
N SER A 49 2.79 -25.00 6.70
CA SER A 49 3.14 -26.31 6.12
C SER A 49 4.65 -26.58 6.13
N PHE A 50 5.47 -25.54 6.34
CA PHE A 50 6.92 -25.63 6.49
C PHE A 50 7.41 -25.15 7.86
N VAL A 51 6.92 -24.00 8.35
CA VAL A 51 7.43 -23.38 9.58
C VAL A 51 7.20 -24.28 10.79
N ARG A 52 8.30 -24.73 11.41
CA ARG A 52 8.30 -25.72 12.50
C ARG A 52 7.49 -26.98 12.16
N GLU A 53 7.46 -27.37 10.89
CA GLU A 53 6.82 -28.60 10.43
C GLU A 53 7.86 -29.55 9.84
N GLN A 54 7.80 -30.81 10.26
CA GLN A 54 8.80 -31.84 9.92
C GLN A 54 8.16 -33.08 9.33
N ASN A 55 6.91 -33.34 9.67
CA ASN A 55 6.21 -34.55 9.28
C ASN A 55 5.21 -34.25 8.19
N LYS A 56 4.77 -35.32 7.53
CA LYS A 56 3.64 -35.29 6.60
C LYS A 56 2.48 -35.97 7.30
N TYR A 57 1.31 -35.38 7.24
CA TYR A 57 0.10 -35.90 7.84
C TYR A 57 -0.98 -36.03 6.80
N ILE A 58 -1.68 -37.17 6.79
CA ILE A 58 -3.08 -37.20 6.38
C ILE A 58 -3.89 -36.95 7.63
N SER A 59 -4.82 -35.98 7.63
CA SER A 59 -5.70 -35.74 8.77
C SER A 59 -7.16 -35.64 8.35
N PHE A 60 -8.03 -36.16 9.18
CA PHE A 60 -9.47 -36.02 9.12
C PHE A 60 -9.90 -35.23 10.33
N PHE A 61 -10.42 -34.03 10.11
CA PHE A 61 -10.89 -33.13 11.14
C PHE A 61 -12.40 -32.99 11.03
N ASN A 62 -13.07 -33.06 12.17
CA ASN A 62 -14.47 -32.73 12.30
C ASN A 62 -14.62 -31.71 13.43
N LYS A 63 -15.39 -30.65 13.17
CA LYS A 63 -15.78 -29.69 14.20
C LYS A 63 -17.28 -29.46 14.14
N ARG A 64 -17.93 -29.62 15.28
CA ARG A 64 -19.33 -29.26 15.50
C ARG A 64 -19.35 -28.07 16.45
N GLU A 65 -19.81 -26.94 15.95
CA GLU A 65 -19.95 -25.73 16.75
C GLU A 65 -21.28 -25.76 17.49
N TRP A 66 -21.33 -25.15 18.68
CA TRP A 66 -22.58 -24.80 19.36
C TRP A 66 -23.60 -25.95 19.52
N VAL A 67 -23.18 -27.02 20.19
CA VAL A 67 -23.93 -28.29 20.25
C VAL A 67 -25.32 -28.18 20.94
N GLN A 68 -25.70 -27.02 21.47
CA GLN A 68 -26.99 -26.81 22.14
C GLN A 68 -28.17 -26.51 21.20
N PHE A 69 -27.95 -26.30 19.90
CA PHE A 69 -29.05 -26.09 18.96
C PHE A 69 -28.99 -27.04 17.75
N ASP A 70 -30.15 -27.31 17.17
CA ASP A 70 -30.30 -28.19 15.99
C ASP A 70 -29.76 -27.49 14.74
N ASP A 71 -29.17 -28.26 13.81
CA ASP A 71 -28.53 -27.74 12.60
C ASP A 71 -27.37 -26.74 12.81
N ALA A 72 -26.70 -26.86 13.96
CA ALA A 72 -25.51 -26.09 14.28
C ALA A 72 -24.36 -26.32 13.28
N PRO A 73 -23.45 -25.33 13.11
CA PRO A 73 -22.40 -25.40 12.11
C PRO A 73 -21.53 -26.64 12.23
N LEU A 74 -21.36 -27.33 11.11
CA LEU A 74 -20.66 -28.60 11.05
C LEU A 74 -19.63 -28.55 9.93
N THR A 75 -18.37 -28.74 10.30
CA THR A 75 -17.24 -28.72 9.36
C THR A 75 -16.56 -30.08 9.31
N TYR A 76 -16.30 -30.56 8.10
CA TYR A 76 -15.47 -31.71 7.80
C TYR A 76 -14.29 -31.29 6.95
N LEU A 77 -13.08 -31.70 7.34
CA LEU A 77 -11.86 -31.46 6.57
C LEU A 77 -11.12 -32.78 6.40
N ALA A 78 -10.63 -33.03 5.19
CA ALA A 78 -9.61 -34.03 4.94
C ALA A 78 -8.40 -33.32 4.32
N SER A 79 -7.22 -33.48 4.92
CA SER A 79 -6.01 -32.81 4.47
C SER A 79 -4.85 -33.76 4.34
N TYR A 80 -3.98 -33.47 3.37
CA TYR A 80 -2.65 -34.04 3.26
C TYR A 80 -1.65 -32.89 3.17
N SER A 81 -0.91 -32.64 4.25
CA SER A 81 0.03 -31.51 4.31
C SER A 81 1.29 -31.84 5.09
N GLY A 82 2.33 -31.05 4.85
CA GLY A 82 3.58 -31.09 5.58
C GLY A 82 4.78 -30.72 4.72
N ARG A 83 5.97 -31.09 5.21
CA ARG A 83 7.23 -30.79 4.55
C ARG A 83 7.62 -31.87 3.55
N PHE A 84 7.73 -31.51 2.27
CA PHE A 84 8.01 -32.45 1.18
C PHE A 84 9.48 -32.47 0.74
N ARG A 85 10.19 -31.34 0.87
CA ARG A 85 11.63 -31.21 0.60
C ARG A 85 12.32 -30.36 1.68
N GLU A 86 13.62 -30.14 1.54
CA GLU A 86 14.40 -29.30 2.47
C GLU A 86 13.91 -27.85 2.57
N ASN A 87 13.34 -27.30 1.50
CA ASN A 87 12.90 -25.92 1.40
C ASN A 87 11.44 -25.78 0.96
N ILE A 88 10.68 -26.89 0.86
CA ILE A 88 9.31 -26.89 0.36
C ILE A 88 8.36 -27.58 1.35
N GLY A 89 7.35 -26.83 1.77
CA GLY A 89 6.11 -27.33 2.37
C GLY A 89 4.98 -27.26 1.35
N ALA A 90 4.05 -28.19 1.43
CA ALA A 90 2.86 -28.17 0.60
C ALA A 90 1.67 -28.79 1.34
N GLY A 91 0.47 -28.54 0.84
CA GLY A 91 -0.73 -29.17 1.36
C GLY A 91 -1.87 -29.17 0.36
N LEU A 92 -2.70 -30.19 0.45
CA LEU A 92 -4.01 -30.26 -0.18
C LEU A 92 -5.03 -30.49 0.92
N THR A 93 -6.03 -29.62 1.00
CA THR A 93 -7.16 -29.77 1.93
C THR A 93 -8.44 -29.79 1.11
N VAL A 94 -9.34 -30.72 1.42
CA VAL A 94 -10.72 -30.72 0.92
C VAL A 94 -11.65 -30.56 2.11
N PHE A 95 -12.73 -29.82 1.93
CA PHE A 95 -13.62 -29.45 3.02
C PHE A 95 -15.08 -29.43 2.61
N GLN A 96 -15.93 -29.66 3.60
CA GLN A 96 -17.35 -29.40 3.54
C GLN A 96 -17.77 -28.69 4.83
N GLN A 97 -18.47 -27.57 4.69
CA GLN A 97 -19.07 -26.82 5.79
C GLN A 97 -20.57 -26.71 5.58
N ASN A 98 -21.33 -27.04 6.61
CA ASN A 98 -22.78 -26.92 6.61
C ASN A 98 -23.17 -25.90 7.70
N TYR A 99 -23.91 -24.88 7.31
CA TYR A 99 -24.47 -23.84 8.17
C TYR A 99 -25.99 -23.82 7.97
N GLY A 100 -26.72 -24.67 8.69
CA GLY A 100 -28.14 -24.90 8.43
C GLY A 100 -28.40 -25.34 6.99
N VAL A 101 -29.08 -24.50 6.21
CA VAL A 101 -29.35 -24.74 4.78
C VAL A 101 -28.20 -24.34 3.86
N LEU A 102 -27.21 -23.57 4.32
CA LEU A 102 -26.05 -23.20 3.51
C LEU A 102 -25.02 -24.33 3.53
N THR A 103 -24.52 -24.70 2.35
CA THR A 103 -23.46 -25.71 2.21
C THR A 103 -22.35 -25.17 1.35
N THR A 104 -21.13 -25.28 1.87
CA THR A 104 -19.91 -24.88 1.18
C THR A 104 -19.02 -26.10 1.02
N PHE A 105 -18.63 -26.42 -0.21
CA PHE A 105 -17.74 -27.55 -0.52
C PHE A 105 -16.60 -27.08 -1.40
N GLY A 106 -15.37 -27.46 -1.06
CA GLY A 106 -14.22 -27.05 -1.86
C GLY A 106 -12.91 -27.64 -1.40
N GLY A 107 -11.83 -27.03 -1.89
CA GLY A 107 -10.48 -27.39 -1.50
C GLY A 107 -9.54 -26.20 -1.43
N VAL A 108 -8.46 -26.37 -0.68
CA VAL A 108 -7.37 -25.41 -0.54
C VAL A 108 -6.06 -26.11 -0.91
N LEU A 109 -5.37 -25.53 -1.89
CA LEU A 109 -3.99 -25.85 -2.20
C LEU A 109 -3.07 -24.91 -1.42
N ASN A 110 -2.10 -25.48 -0.72
CA ASN A 110 -1.08 -24.75 0.02
C ASN A 110 0.30 -25.02 -0.57
N PHE A 111 1.10 -23.98 -0.72
CA PHE A 111 2.51 -24.08 -1.05
C PHE A 111 3.32 -23.13 -0.16
N ALA A 112 4.41 -23.63 0.43
CA ALA A 112 5.33 -22.83 1.22
C ALA A 112 6.78 -23.06 0.79
N TYR A 113 7.51 -21.98 0.56
CA TYR A 113 8.90 -21.99 0.16
C TYR A 113 9.77 -21.31 1.21
N ASN A 114 10.83 -21.97 1.65
CA ASN A 114 11.77 -21.45 2.63
C ASN A 114 13.10 -21.03 1.98
N ALA A 115 13.42 -19.74 2.11
CA ALA A 115 14.72 -19.19 1.79
C ALA A 115 15.58 -19.13 3.07
N ARG A 116 16.63 -19.95 3.13
CA ARG A 116 17.60 -19.92 4.23
C ARG A 116 18.53 -18.71 4.06
N LEU A 117 18.45 -17.74 4.97
CA LEU A 117 19.30 -16.55 4.97
C LEU A 117 20.63 -16.81 5.70
N ALA A 118 20.54 -17.49 6.85
CA ALA A 118 21.69 -17.84 7.67
C ALA A 118 21.49 -19.21 8.32
N ARG A 119 22.43 -19.64 9.18
CA ARG A 119 22.33 -20.93 9.88
C ARG A 119 21.07 -21.03 10.75
N GLU A 120 20.70 -19.93 11.41
CA GLU A 120 19.60 -19.83 12.38
C GLU A 120 18.53 -18.82 11.95
N SER A 121 18.59 -18.29 10.72
CA SER A 121 17.62 -17.34 10.18
C SER A 121 17.09 -17.82 8.83
N ASN A 122 15.78 -17.78 8.66
CA ASN A 122 15.11 -18.14 7.43
C ASN A 122 13.91 -17.23 7.14
N LEU A 123 13.57 -17.11 5.87
CA LEU A 123 12.41 -16.37 5.38
C LEU A 123 11.54 -17.34 4.59
N THR A 124 10.30 -17.54 5.03
CA THR A 124 9.34 -18.46 4.42
C THR A 124 8.22 -17.68 3.76
N PHE A 125 7.96 -17.99 2.50
CA PHE A 125 6.82 -17.49 1.74
C PHE A 125 5.77 -18.60 1.68
N GLY A 126 4.51 -18.26 1.81
CA GLY A 126 3.39 -19.19 1.78
C GLY A 126 2.25 -18.64 0.92
N LEU A 127 1.53 -19.54 0.26
CA LEU A 127 0.36 -19.21 -0.54
C LEU A 127 -0.70 -20.28 -0.35
N ASN A 128 -1.90 -19.85 -0.01
CA ASN A 128 -3.11 -20.68 -0.08
C ASN A 128 -3.94 -20.23 -1.27
N VAL A 129 -4.38 -21.18 -2.08
CA VAL A 129 -5.35 -20.98 -3.16
C VAL A 129 -6.54 -21.88 -2.88
N GLY A 130 -7.69 -21.26 -2.58
CA GLY A 130 -8.94 -21.96 -2.30
C GLY A 130 -9.86 -21.93 -3.52
N ALA A 131 -10.47 -23.06 -3.86
CA ALA A 131 -11.51 -23.15 -4.88
C ALA A 131 -12.71 -23.89 -4.28
N TYR A 132 -13.87 -23.25 -4.26
CA TYR A 132 -15.03 -23.77 -3.53
C TYR A 132 -16.35 -23.31 -4.12
N LYS A 133 -17.37 -24.11 -3.87
CA LYS A 133 -18.75 -23.86 -4.25
C LYS A 133 -19.53 -23.53 -2.98
N SER A 134 -20.27 -22.43 -2.99
CA SER A 134 -21.16 -22.00 -1.91
C SER A 134 -22.58 -21.85 -2.44
N GLY A 135 -23.57 -22.34 -1.70
CA GLY A 135 -24.97 -22.17 -2.05
C GLY A 135 -25.91 -22.77 -1.02
N VAL A 136 -27.21 -22.67 -1.30
CA VAL A 136 -28.28 -23.23 -0.46
C VAL A 136 -28.54 -24.68 -0.84
N ASN A 137 -28.43 -25.57 0.12
CA ASN A 137 -28.87 -26.95 0.03
C ASN A 137 -30.37 -27.05 0.33
N THR A 138 -31.16 -27.09 -0.74
CA THR A 138 -32.64 -27.12 -0.69
C THR A 138 -33.19 -28.40 -0.07
N SER A 139 -32.41 -29.50 -0.02
CA SER A 139 -32.83 -30.74 0.64
C SER A 139 -32.90 -30.59 2.17
N ASN A 140 -32.19 -29.62 2.74
CA ASN A 140 -32.24 -29.30 4.17
C ASN A 140 -33.31 -28.24 4.50
N ALA A 141 -33.96 -27.65 3.49
CA ALA A 141 -35.01 -26.66 3.72
C ALA A 141 -36.32 -27.35 4.09
N VAL A 142 -36.85 -27.04 5.27
CA VAL A 142 -38.18 -27.51 5.70
C VAL A 142 -39.19 -26.42 5.38
N THR A 143 -39.99 -26.62 4.33
CA THR A 143 -41.05 -25.69 3.96
C THR A 143 -42.44 -26.31 4.21
N ASN A 144 -43.38 -25.48 4.64
CA ASN A 144 -44.78 -25.90 4.82
C ASN A 144 -45.52 -26.05 3.47
N PHE A 145 -45.00 -25.39 2.43
CA PHE A 145 -45.51 -25.34 1.06
C PHE A 145 -44.33 -25.33 0.10
N ASP A 146 -44.49 -25.85 -1.12
CA ASP A 146 -43.43 -25.74 -2.14
C ASP A 146 -43.18 -24.28 -2.50
N ASP A 147 -41.97 -23.79 -2.23
CA ASP A 147 -41.55 -22.43 -2.55
C ASP A 147 -40.77 -22.41 -3.89
N PRO A 148 -41.30 -21.78 -4.95
CA PRO A 148 -40.62 -21.67 -6.24
C PRO A 148 -39.25 -20.95 -6.16
N SER A 149 -39.02 -20.10 -5.17
CA SER A 149 -37.73 -19.41 -4.98
C SER A 149 -36.60 -20.37 -4.62
N LEU A 150 -36.93 -21.50 -3.96
CA LEU A 150 -35.96 -22.55 -3.62
C LEU A 150 -35.64 -23.46 -4.81
N GLN A 151 -36.35 -23.36 -5.94
CA GLN A 151 -36.14 -24.23 -7.10
C GLN A 151 -34.97 -23.75 -7.99
N ASN A 152 -34.59 -22.47 -7.91
CA ASN A 152 -33.56 -21.86 -8.76
C ASN A 152 -32.53 -21.06 -7.95
N VAL A 153 -32.14 -21.54 -6.77
CA VAL A 153 -31.09 -20.86 -6.00
C VAL A 153 -29.75 -21.04 -6.72
N PRO A 154 -29.08 -19.94 -7.12
CA PRO A 154 -27.79 -20.03 -7.79
C PRO A 154 -26.73 -20.59 -6.83
N GLU A 155 -25.85 -21.44 -7.36
CA GLU A 155 -24.67 -21.91 -6.65
C GLU A 155 -23.44 -21.18 -7.22
N ASN A 156 -22.69 -20.52 -6.34
CA ASN A 156 -21.57 -19.67 -6.69
C ASN A 156 -20.25 -20.42 -6.52
N PHE A 157 -19.42 -20.45 -7.56
CA PHE A 157 -18.08 -21.01 -7.53
C PHE A 157 -17.04 -19.90 -7.38
N LEU A 158 -16.24 -20.00 -6.32
CA LEU A 158 -15.37 -18.94 -5.84
C LEU A 158 -13.92 -19.42 -5.83
N LEU A 159 -13.02 -18.55 -6.26
CA LEU A 159 -11.58 -18.74 -6.18
C LEU A 159 -11.01 -17.68 -5.23
N THR A 160 -10.29 -18.11 -4.19
CA THR A 160 -9.69 -17.21 -3.21
C THR A 160 -8.18 -17.41 -3.09
N ILE A 161 -7.46 -16.34 -2.78
CA ILE A 161 -6.01 -16.31 -2.69
C ILE A 161 -5.61 -15.70 -1.34
N SER A 162 -4.75 -16.39 -0.58
CA SER A 162 -4.27 -15.94 0.73
C SER A 162 -2.75 -16.11 0.85
N PRO A 163 -1.95 -15.06 0.60
CA PRO A 163 -0.49 -15.11 0.75
C PRO A 163 -0.03 -14.90 2.20
N GLY A 164 1.19 -15.34 2.50
CA GLY A 164 1.83 -15.12 3.79
C GLY A 164 3.36 -15.12 3.73
N ILE A 165 3.98 -14.41 4.67
CA ILE A 165 5.42 -14.31 4.83
C ILE A 165 5.76 -14.51 6.32
N ASN A 166 6.84 -15.25 6.59
CA ASN A 166 7.29 -15.53 7.95
C ASN A 166 8.81 -15.48 8.03
N TYR A 167 9.33 -14.74 9.00
CA TYR A 167 10.74 -14.69 9.35
C TYR A 167 11.00 -15.52 10.60
N GLY A 168 11.77 -16.60 10.44
CA GLY A 168 12.11 -17.54 11.50
C GLY A 168 13.54 -17.37 11.99
N LEU A 169 13.69 -17.29 13.31
CA LEU A 169 14.95 -17.35 14.05
C LEU A 169 15.14 -18.75 14.67
N ALA A 170 16.10 -18.91 15.60
CA ALA A 170 16.31 -20.18 16.29
C ALA A 170 15.07 -20.70 17.03
N PHE A 171 14.36 -19.82 17.76
CA PHE A 171 13.23 -20.18 18.62
C PHE A 171 11.97 -19.32 18.41
N ILE A 172 12.08 -18.24 17.66
CA ILE A 172 11.00 -17.26 17.45
C ILE A 172 10.71 -17.20 15.96
N ASP A 173 9.43 -17.19 15.59
CA ASP A 173 8.97 -17.00 14.23
C ASP A 173 7.92 -15.89 14.25
N PHE A 174 8.06 -14.87 13.41
CA PHE A 174 7.05 -13.82 13.27
C PHE A 174 6.69 -13.64 11.81
N GLY A 175 5.44 -13.31 11.53
CA GLY A 175 5.00 -13.21 10.15
C GLY A 175 3.70 -12.43 9.99
N VAL A 176 3.38 -12.20 8.73
CA VAL A 176 2.17 -11.52 8.28
C VAL A 176 1.55 -12.34 7.16
N SER A 177 0.24 -12.47 7.15
CA SER A 177 -0.51 -13.05 6.04
C SER A 177 -1.76 -12.24 5.77
N ILE A 178 -2.30 -12.37 4.56
CA ILE A 178 -3.58 -11.77 4.18
C ILE A 178 -4.52 -12.93 3.86
N ASN A 179 -5.61 -13.04 4.60
CA ASN A 179 -6.69 -13.98 4.32
C ASN A 179 -7.63 -13.35 3.30
N ASN A 180 -8.04 -14.14 2.31
CA ASN A 180 -8.96 -13.74 1.25
C ASN A 180 -8.55 -12.41 0.59
N LEU A 181 -7.28 -12.29 0.18
CA LEU A 181 -6.74 -11.08 -0.48
C LEU A 181 -7.55 -10.73 -1.73
N ALA A 182 -7.95 -11.75 -2.49
CA ALA A 182 -8.86 -11.63 -3.61
C ALA A 182 -9.77 -12.85 -3.65
N THR A 183 -11.07 -12.62 -3.74
CA THR A 183 -12.09 -13.66 -3.93
C THR A 183 -12.82 -13.38 -5.24
N TYR A 184 -12.62 -14.24 -6.24
CA TYR A 184 -13.21 -14.13 -7.57
C TYR A 184 -14.39 -15.08 -7.72
N ASN A 185 -15.56 -14.57 -8.09
CA ASN A 185 -16.74 -15.37 -8.40
C ASN A 185 -16.73 -15.72 -9.89
N LEU A 186 -16.58 -17.01 -10.23
CA LEU A 186 -16.57 -17.49 -11.61
C LEU A 186 -17.95 -17.41 -12.29
N ASN A 187 -19.03 -17.40 -11.51
CA ASN A 187 -20.39 -17.33 -12.05
C ASN A 187 -20.71 -15.91 -12.52
N THR A 188 -20.43 -14.90 -11.69
CA THR A 188 -20.63 -13.48 -12.04
C THR A 188 -19.46 -12.89 -12.82
N SER A 189 -18.31 -13.57 -12.84
CA SER A 189 -17.05 -13.10 -13.43
C SER A 189 -16.50 -11.82 -12.77
N GLU A 190 -16.83 -11.59 -11.50
CA GLU A 190 -16.46 -10.40 -10.73
C GLU A 190 -15.64 -10.74 -9.48
N ILE A 191 -14.82 -9.80 -9.03
CA ILE A 191 -14.12 -9.88 -7.74
C ILE A 191 -15.07 -9.34 -6.66
N ILE A 192 -15.20 -10.08 -5.56
CA ILE A 192 -15.93 -9.63 -4.37
C ILE A 192 -15.10 -8.54 -3.68
N ASN A 193 -15.60 -7.30 -3.70
CA ASN A 193 -14.87 -6.14 -3.19
C ASN A 193 -15.00 -5.97 -1.67
N ASP A 194 -16.09 -6.45 -1.07
CA ASP A 194 -16.40 -6.32 0.36
C ASP A 194 -16.52 -7.70 1.04
N ASP A 195 -15.47 -8.52 0.93
CA ASP A 195 -15.41 -9.82 1.61
C ASP A 195 -15.28 -9.62 3.14
N PRO A 196 -16.29 -10.01 3.95
CA PRO A 196 -16.27 -9.80 5.40
C PRO A 196 -15.17 -10.62 6.11
N GLU A 197 -14.71 -11.72 5.51
CA GLU A 197 -13.66 -12.58 6.07
C GLU A 197 -12.26 -12.21 5.52
N GLN A 198 -12.17 -11.17 4.67
CA GLN A 198 -10.88 -10.62 4.28
C GLN A 198 -10.19 -9.98 5.49
N SER A 199 -8.96 -10.40 5.74
CA SER A 199 -8.23 -9.95 6.94
C SER A 199 -6.73 -9.89 6.76
N VAL A 200 -6.10 -8.95 7.47
CA VAL A 200 -4.65 -8.93 7.63
C VAL A 200 -4.30 -9.57 8.96
N GLN A 201 -3.50 -10.63 8.93
CA GLN A 201 -3.07 -11.35 10.11
C GLN A 201 -1.60 -11.06 10.39
N ALA A 202 -1.27 -10.77 11.64
CA ALA A 202 0.11 -10.77 12.15
C ALA A 202 0.25 -11.80 13.27
N HIS A 203 1.37 -12.53 13.30
CA HIS A 203 1.62 -13.54 14.32
C HIS A 203 3.05 -13.51 14.87
N LEU A 204 3.17 -13.98 16.11
CA LEU A 204 4.42 -14.26 16.81
C LEU A 204 4.32 -15.66 17.43
N MET A 205 5.27 -16.52 17.09
CA MET A 205 5.36 -17.88 17.59
C MET A 205 6.70 -18.09 18.32
N TYR A 206 6.67 -18.72 19.48
CA TYR A 206 7.84 -19.15 20.22
C TYR A 206 7.82 -20.68 20.35
N THR A 207 8.94 -21.33 20.02
CA THR A 207 9.13 -22.77 20.21
C THR A 207 10.40 -23.03 21.01
N GLY A 208 10.26 -23.66 22.17
CA GLY A 208 11.36 -23.98 23.08
C GLY A 208 11.33 -25.44 23.54
N TYR A 209 12.45 -25.91 24.09
CA TYR A 209 12.58 -27.26 24.65
C TYR A 209 12.95 -27.19 26.12
N MET A 210 12.31 -28.03 26.93
CA MET A 210 12.50 -28.11 28.37
C MET A 210 13.26 -29.38 28.69
N ASN A 211 14.41 -29.23 29.36
CA ASN A 211 15.15 -30.35 29.94
C ASN A 211 14.77 -30.46 31.41
N SER A 212 14.07 -31.52 31.77
CA SER A 212 13.65 -31.79 33.15
C SER A 212 13.97 -33.23 33.52
N ARG A 213 13.66 -33.68 34.74
CA ARG A 213 13.78 -35.10 35.10
C ARG A 213 12.38 -35.72 35.10
N GLY A 214 12.26 -36.92 34.54
CA GLY A 214 11.02 -37.71 34.61
C GLY A 214 10.14 -37.55 33.38
N PHE A 215 8.82 -37.41 33.59
CA PHE A 215 7.83 -37.44 32.51
C PHE A 215 7.96 -36.29 31.51
N LEU A 216 8.38 -35.10 31.98
CA LEU A 216 8.49 -33.88 31.18
C LEU A 216 9.88 -33.67 30.57
N ASP A 217 10.77 -34.67 30.59
CA ASP A 217 12.09 -34.54 29.97
C ASP A 217 11.95 -34.37 28.44
N GLU A 218 12.81 -33.54 27.85
CA GLU A 218 12.81 -33.15 26.43
C GLU A 218 11.46 -32.61 25.90
N SER A 219 10.61 -32.05 26.76
CA SER A 219 9.29 -31.57 26.33
C SER A 219 9.40 -30.32 25.46
N LYS A 220 8.58 -30.23 24.41
CA LYS A 220 8.51 -29.09 23.51
C LYS A 220 7.37 -28.16 23.93
N PHE A 221 7.68 -26.90 24.14
CA PHE A 221 6.70 -25.84 24.36
C PHE A 221 6.57 -25.03 23.07
N THR A 222 5.34 -24.79 22.63
CA THR A 222 5.02 -23.90 21.51
C THR A 222 3.94 -22.91 21.93
N GLY A 223 4.20 -21.62 21.82
CA GLY A 223 3.22 -20.56 22.01
C GLY A 223 3.03 -19.77 20.72
N LEU A 224 1.80 -19.47 20.34
CA LEU A 224 1.45 -18.64 19.19
C LEU A 224 0.50 -17.54 19.66
N ILE A 225 0.83 -16.30 19.34
CA ILE A 225 -0.04 -15.14 19.49
C ILE A 225 -0.30 -14.60 18.09
N LYS A 226 -1.56 -14.30 17.78
CA LYS A 226 -1.95 -13.70 16.50
C LYS A 226 -2.99 -12.60 16.69
N SER A 227 -2.90 -11.59 15.84
CA SER A 227 -3.87 -10.50 15.71
C SER A 227 -4.36 -10.49 14.27
N GLU A 228 -5.66 -10.48 14.09
CA GLU A 228 -6.33 -10.50 12.80
C GLU A 228 -7.21 -9.27 12.69
N PHE A 229 -6.95 -8.46 11.66
CA PHE A 229 -7.61 -7.19 11.41
C PHE A 229 -8.58 -7.38 10.25
N GLN A 230 -9.87 -7.48 10.57
CA GLN A 230 -10.99 -7.49 9.61
C GLN A 230 -11.56 -6.07 9.49
N LYS A 231 -12.45 -5.85 8.52
CA LYS A 231 -13.06 -4.53 8.25
C LYS A 231 -13.78 -3.96 9.48
N ASP A 232 -14.52 -4.82 10.19
CA ASP A 232 -15.42 -4.40 11.27
C ASP A 232 -14.96 -4.85 12.67
N GLU A 233 -13.98 -5.75 12.75
CA GLU A 233 -13.48 -6.26 14.03
C GLU A 233 -11.98 -6.59 14.03
N THR A 234 -11.38 -6.57 15.22
CA THR A 234 -10.01 -7.06 15.44
C THR A 234 -10.07 -8.29 16.35
N ILE A 235 -9.65 -9.44 15.81
CA ILE A 235 -9.63 -10.70 16.54
C ILE A 235 -8.22 -10.94 17.08
N VAL A 236 -8.10 -11.07 18.40
CA VAL A 236 -6.85 -11.43 19.06
C VAL A 236 -6.96 -12.85 19.57
N SER A 237 -5.94 -13.67 19.32
CA SER A 237 -5.89 -15.00 19.90
C SER A 237 -4.49 -15.42 20.31
N ALA A 238 -4.45 -16.28 21.32
CA ALA A 238 -3.24 -16.85 21.87
C ALA A 238 -3.48 -18.34 22.12
N ILE A 239 -2.53 -19.19 21.76
CA ILE A 239 -2.56 -20.62 22.02
C ILE A 239 -1.19 -21.08 22.50
N ALA A 240 -1.18 -21.88 23.56
CA ALA A 240 0.01 -22.48 24.13
C ALA A 240 -0.16 -24.00 24.15
N MET A 241 0.87 -24.71 23.72
CA MET A 241 0.91 -26.16 23.62
C MET A 241 2.17 -26.70 24.30
N LEU A 242 2.00 -27.73 25.12
CA LEU A 242 3.09 -28.52 25.68
C LEU A 242 3.03 -29.94 25.12
N THR A 243 4.06 -30.34 24.40
CA THR A 243 4.21 -31.68 23.83
C THR A 243 5.25 -32.46 24.60
N VAL A 244 4.84 -33.63 25.10
CA VAL A 244 5.72 -34.58 25.78
C VAL A 244 6.21 -35.62 24.77
N PRO A 245 7.51 -36.00 24.80
CA PRO A 245 8.08 -36.90 23.79
C PRO A 245 7.46 -38.31 23.77
N LYS A 246 6.75 -38.69 24.83
CA LYS A 246 5.93 -39.91 24.92
C LYS A 246 4.69 -39.91 24.01
N GLY A 247 4.49 -38.85 23.22
CA GLY A 247 3.40 -38.74 22.26
C GLY A 247 2.10 -38.24 22.87
N ILE A 248 2.18 -37.39 23.88
CA ILE A 248 1.03 -36.73 24.49
C ILE A 248 1.27 -35.23 24.37
N TRP A 249 0.26 -34.46 24.00
CA TRP A 249 0.30 -33.00 24.09
C TRP A 249 -0.99 -32.47 24.67
N ALA A 250 -0.88 -31.33 25.34
CA ALA A 250 -2.00 -30.56 25.82
C ALA A 250 -1.86 -29.12 25.33
N GLN A 251 -2.98 -28.51 24.98
CA GLN A 251 -3.01 -27.13 24.51
C GLN A 251 -4.17 -26.36 25.13
N VAL A 252 -3.93 -25.07 25.36
CA VAL A 252 -4.90 -24.12 25.89
C VAL A 252 -4.86 -22.88 25.02
N GLY A 253 -6.03 -22.35 24.70
CA GLY A 253 -6.18 -21.23 23.80
C GLY A 253 -7.21 -20.23 24.29
N PHE A 254 -7.07 -19.00 23.80
CA PHE A 254 -8.04 -17.94 23.96
C PHE A 254 -8.17 -17.22 22.62
N ASN A 255 -9.41 -16.93 22.24
CA ASN A 255 -9.75 -16.14 21.06
C ASN A 255 -10.82 -15.11 21.48
N SER A 256 -10.62 -13.84 21.12
CA SER A 256 -11.54 -12.77 21.53
C SER A 256 -12.95 -12.92 20.96
N ARG A 257 -13.12 -13.58 19.80
CA ARG A 257 -14.42 -13.85 19.16
C ARG A 257 -15.04 -15.16 19.63
N TYR A 258 -14.25 -16.24 19.69
CA TYR A 258 -14.77 -17.59 19.94
C TYR A 258 -14.59 -18.11 21.38
N GLY A 259 -13.93 -17.35 22.25
CA GLY A 259 -13.76 -17.67 23.67
C GLY A 259 -12.53 -18.52 23.98
N ALA A 260 -12.62 -19.30 25.07
CA ALA A 260 -11.51 -20.12 25.57
C ALA A 260 -11.57 -21.54 25.01
N SER A 261 -10.42 -22.10 24.69
CA SER A 261 -10.29 -23.48 24.22
C SER A 261 -9.27 -24.28 25.03
N GLY A 262 -9.48 -25.58 25.09
CA GLY A 262 -8.58 -26.53 25.72
C GLY A 262 -8.65 -27.86 25.01
N GLY A 263 -7.50 -28.51 24.84
CA GLY A 263 -7.46 -29.79 24.16
C GLY A 263 -6.28 -30.65 24.53
N ILE A 264 -6.43 -31.91 24.16
CA ILE A 264 -5.47 -32.97 24.41
C ILE A 264 -5.34 -33.80 23.15
N GLY A 265 -4.11 -34.19 22.86
CA GLY A 265 -3.84 -35.15 21.80
C GLY A 265 -2.86 -36.21 22.22
N LEU A 266 -2.98 -37.35 21.55
CA LEU A 266 -2.24 -38.55 21.87
C LEU A 266 -1.90 -39.33 20.60
N ASN A 267 -0.66 -39.84 20.56
CA ASN A 267 -0.19 -40.76 19.54
C ASN A 267 -0.55 -42.18 19.98
N ILE A 268 -1.62 -42.74 19.41
CA ILE A 268 -2.02 -44.14 19.60
C ILE A 268 -0.86 -45.06 19.19
N SER A 269 -0.25 -44.78 18.03
CA SER A 269 0.97 -45.45 17.56
C SER A 269 1.98 -44.40 17.07
N SER A 270 3.16 -44.82 16.60
CA SER A 270 4.12 -43.89 15.98
C SER A 270 3.60 -43.20 14.72
N GLN A 271 2.47 -43.68 14.17
CA GLN A 271 1.87 -43.18 12.93
C GLN A 271 0.46 -42.66 13.15
N ILE A 272 -0.32 -43.23 14.06
CA ILE A 272 -1.71 -42.82 14.29
C ILE A 272 -1.77 -41.89 15.50
N ALA A 273 -2.39 -40.73 15.29
CA ALA A 273 -2.58 -39.70 16.29
C ALA A 273 -4.06 -39.29 16.34
N ILE A 274 -4.55 -38.99 17.53
CA ILE A 274 -5.88 -38.42 17.72
C ILE A 274 -5.76 -37.17 18.60
N GLU A 275 -6.54 -36.16 18.28
CA GLU A 275 -6.65 -34.91 19.04
C GLU A 275 -8.12 -34.59 19.26
N TYR A 276 -8.42 -34.09 20.45
CA TYR A 276 -9.73 -33.60 20.81
C TYR A 276 -9.57 -32.23 21.48
N ASN A 277 -10.24 -31.21 20.94
CA ASN A 277 -10.36 -29.92 21.61
C ASN A 277 -11.81 -29.58 21.90
N PHE A 278 -11.94 -28.83 22.99
CA PHE A 278 -13.17 -28.27 23.50
C PHE A 278 -13.02 -26.76 23.49
N GLU A 279 -14.00 -26.06 22.93
CA GLU A 279 -14.04 -24.61 22.86
C GLU A 279 -15.34 -24.12 23.50
N LYS A 280 -15.21 -23.13 24.37
CA LYS A 280 -16.33 -22.51 25.06
C LYS A 280 -16.31 -21.02 24.77
N ALA A 281 -17.38 -20.56 24.11
CA ALA A 281 -17.64 -19.16 23.87
C ALA A 281 -17.67 -18.36 25.18
N LEU A 282 -17.24 -17.10 25.11
CA LEU A 282 -17.27 -16.13 26.20
C LEU A 282 -18.03 -14.88 25.70
N GLY A 283 -18.72 -14.17 26.59
CA GLY A 283 -19.55 -13.02 26.20
C GLY A 283 -20.86 -13.44 25.54
N ASP A 284 -21.27 -12.71 24.50
CA ASP A 284 -22.60 -12.81 23.87
C ASP A 284 -22.87 -14.18 23.22
N LEU A 285 -21.83 -14.95 22.92
CA LEU A 285 -21.96 -16.28 22.32
C LEU A 285 -22.08 -17.42 23.35
N THR A 286 -22.13 -17.12 24.64
CA THR A 286 -22.19 -18.14 25.71
C THR A 286 -23.45 -19.02 25.67
N ASP A 287 -24.56 -18.47 25.19
CA ASP A 287 -25.86 -19.16 25.13
C ASP A 287 -25.94 -20.23 24.03
N PHE A 288 -25.00 -20.25 23.08
CA PHE A 288 -24.98 -21.23 21.99
C PHE A 288 -24.33 -22.57 22.38
N GLY A 289 -23.77 -22.67 23.58
CA GLY A 289 -23.13 -23.87 24.08
C GLY A 289 -21.71 -24.11 23.54
N PRO A 290 -21.09 -25.24 23.92
CA PRO A 290 -19.70 -25.52 23.57
C PRO A 290 -19.56 -26.05 22.14
N SER A 291 -18.35 -25.90 21.60
CA SER A 291 -17.91 -26.45 20.32
C SER A 291 -16.90 -27.57 20.56
N HIS A 292 -17.01 -28.63 19.78
CA HIS A 292 -16.16 -29.81 19.90
C HIS A 292 -15.43 -30.04 18.58
N ASP A 293 -14.13 -30.27 18.64
CA ASP A 293 -13.36 -30.69 17.48
C ASP A 293 -12.62 -32.01 17.75
N VAL A 294 -12.56 -32.84 16.72
CA VAL A 294 -11.92 -34.15 16.74
C VAL A 294 -11.05 -34.25 15.49
N THR A 295 -9.78 -34.57 15.67
CA THR A 295 -8.85 -34.82 14.57
C THR A 295 -8.27 -36.21 14.68
N LEU A 296 -8.39 -37.02 13.62
CA LEU A 296 -7.66 -38.26 13.45
C LEU A 296 -6.59 -38.06 12.38
N ALA A 297 -5.33 -38.35 12.70
CA ALA A 297 -4.23 -38.14 11.79
C ALA A 297 -3.33 -39.37 11.63
N TYR A 298 -2.86 -39.59 10.41
CA TYR A 298 -1.83 -40.55 10.05
C TYR A 298 -0.55 -39.81 9.64
N ARG A 299 0.50 -40.01 10.43
CA ARG A 299 1.85 -39.46 10.28
C ARG A 299 2.71 -40.40 9.45
N PHE A 300 3.31 -39.87 8.40
CA PHE A 300 4.31 -40.60 7.62
C PHE A 300 5.68 -40.47 8.27
N LYS A 301 6.39 -41.60 8.41
CA LYS A 301 7.79 -41.61 8.87
C LYS A 301 8.64 -40.86 7.83
N ASN A 302 9.28 -39.78 8.25
CA ASN A 302 10.19 -39.04 7.39
C ASN A 302 11.51 -39.82 7.25
N LYS A 303 11.96 -40.03 6.02
CA LYS A 303 13.24 -40.70 5.73
C LYS A 303 14.40 -39.71 5.60
N GLU A 304 14.09 -38.43 5.44
CA GLU A 304 15.08 -37.36 5.25
C GLU A 304 15.39 -36.70 6.59
N ARG A 305 16.69 -36.51 6.86
CA ARG A 305 17.18 -35.80 8.06
C ARG A 305 17.45 -34.34 7.68
N TYR A 306 16.49 -33.48 7.91
CA TYR A 306 16.69 -32.03 7.75
C TYR A 306 17.52 -31.46 8.91
N ASP A 307 18.28 -30.38 8.71
CA ASP A 307 19.10 -29.73 9.76
C ASP A 307 18.29 -29.34 11.02
N TYR A 308 16.97 -29.23 10.90
CA TYR A 308 16.01 -28.94 11.97
C TYR A 308 15.27 -30.18 12.52
N SER A 309 15.59 -31.39 12.06
CA SER A 309 14.83 -32.63 12.30
C SER A 309 15.23 -33.42 13.55
N SER A 310 16.31 -33.04 14.24
CA SER A 310 16.95 -33.92 15.23
C SER A 310 16.25 -34.01 16.60
N GLY A 311 15.19 -33.23 16.85
CA GLY A 311 14.51 -33.12 18.15
C GLY A 311 13.04 -33.53 18.20
N ASP A 312 12.40 -33.83 17.07
CA ASP A 312 10.93 -34.02 16.99
C ASP A 312 10.51 -35.51 16.80
N GLU A 313 11.38 -36.47 17.12
CA GLU A 313 11.00 -37.89 17.11
C GLU A 313 10.01 -38.21 18.24
N VAL A 314 8.74 -38.37 17.88
CA VAL A 314 7.65 -38.65 18.83
C VAL A 314 7.36 -40.15 18.91
N SER A 315 7.31 -40.71 20.12
CA SER A 315 6.99 -42.12 20.36
C SER A 315 5.48 -42.34 20.44
N GLY A 316 4.99 -43.55 20.13
CA GLY A 316 3.59 -43.94 20.33
C GLY A 316 3.35 -44.52 21.72
N LEU A 317 2.13 -44.40 22.26
CA LEU A 317 1.72 -44.95 23.55
C LEU A 317 1.74 -46.49 23.59
N LEU A 318 1.33 -47.14 22.48
CA LEU A 318 1.18 -48.59 22.42
C LEU A 318 2.45 -49.35 22.02
N ILE A 319 3.40 -48.70 21.33
CA ILE A 319 4.65 -49.32 20.85
C ILE A 319 5.82 -48.37 21.14
N SER A 320 6.56 -48.67 22.21
CA SER A 320 7.83 -48.03 22.50
C SER A 320 8.91 -48.63 21.61
N GLU A 321 9.15 -48.05 20.43
CA GLU A 321 10.42 -48.27 19.74
C GLU A 321 11.54 -47.75 20.67
N LYS A 322 12.53 -48.59 21.00
CA LYS A 322 13.71 -48.18 21.77
C LYS A 322 14.36 -47.02 21.03
N ARG A 323 14.23 -45.80 21.57
CA ARG A 323 14.93 -44.62 21.05
C ARG A 323 16.40 -44.94 20.86
N ARG A 324 16.90 -44.81 19.63
CA ARG A 324 18.31 -44.48 19.48
C ARG A 324 18.45 -43.09 20.08
N LYS A 325 19.24 -42.95 21.14
CA LYS A 325 19.58 -41.63 21.69
C LYS A 325 19.88 -40.72 20.50
N PRO A 326 19.26 -39.55 20.37
CA PRO A 326 19.69 -38.60 19.37
C PRO A 326 21.19 -38.43 19.57
N ILE A 327 21.97 -38.62 18.50
CA ILE A 327 23.31 -38.06 18.47
C ILE A 327 23.06 -36.57 18.42
N VAL A 328 22.81 -35.98 19.59
CA VAL A 328 23.19 -34.60 19.86
C VAL A 328 24.63 -34.58 19.38
N SER A 329 24.87 -33.96 18.22
CA SER A 329 26.22 -33.80 17.70
C SER A 329 27.04 -33.30 18.89
N LYS A 330 28.20 -33.92 19.13
CA LYS A 330 29.10 -33.60 20.24
C LYS A 330 29.19 -32.09 20.50
N ILE A 331 29.07 -31.31 19.43
CA ILE A 331 28.89 -29.86 19.35
C ILE A 331 27.86 -29.27 20.34
N ALA A 332 26.63 -29.76 20.51
CA ALA A 332 25.65 -29.09 21.39
C ALA A 332 25.82 -29.43 22.88
N LYS A 333 26.35 -30.62 23.19
CA LYS A 333 26.75 -30.97 24.57
C LYS A 333 28.04 -30.26 24.96
N GLU A 334 29.04 -30.22 24.07
CA GLU A 334 30.29 -29.48 24.25
C GLU A 334 30.04 -27.97 24.32
N LYS A 335 29.07 -27.40 23.58
CA LYS A 335 28.76 -25.96 23.62
C LYS A 335 27.92 -25.57 24.84
N ALA A 336 27.04 -26.44 25.35
CA ALA A 336 26.32 -26.20 26.61
C ALA A 336 27.23 -26.41 27.84
N GLU A 337 28.16 -27.36 27.78
CA GLU A 337 29.16 -27.61 28.82
C GLU A 337 30.31 -26.59 28.78
N ALA A 338 30.68 -26.10 27.59
CA ALA A 338 31.55 -24.94 27.40
C ALA A 338 30.89 -23.64 27.87
N ASN A 339 29.59 -23.43 27.61
CA ASN A 339 28.86 -22.28 28.16
C ASN A 339 28.66 -22.38 29.69
N ARG A 340 28.53 -23.59 30.27
CA ARG A 340 28.53 -23.76 31.73
C ARG A 340 29.92 -23.59 32.34
N LYS A 341 30.99 -24.00 31.65
CA LYS A 341 32.38 -23.72 32.07
C LYS A 341 32.70 -22.24 31.94
N LEU A 342 32.33 -21.59 30.84
CA LEU A 342 32.48 -20.14 30.63
C LEU A 342 31.66 -19.35 31.64
N ALA A 343 30.42 -19.75 31.97
CA ALA A 343 29.62 -19.08 33.00
C ALA A 343 30.13 -19.34 34.42
N ALA A 344 30.76 -20.49 34.71
CA ALA A 344 31.39 -20.76 36.00
C ALA A 344 32.76 -20.08 36.14
N GLU A 345 33.51 -19.98 35.05
CA GLU A 345 34.78 -19.26 34.95
C GLU A 345 34.57 -17.75 34.91
N GLU A 346 33.47 -17.26 34.31
CA GLU A 346 32.97 -15.88 34.45
C GLU A 346 32.48 -15.60 35.86
N LYS A 347 31.79 -16.52 36.55
CA LYS A 347 31.42 -16.30 37.96
C LYS A 347 32.62 -16.29 38.90
N ALA A 348 33.63 -17.12 38.64
CA ALA A 348 34.88 -17.13 39.39
C ALA A 348 35.76 -15.92 39.06
N LYS A 349 35.76 -15.44 37.79
CA LYS A 349 36.34 -14.16 37.40
C LYS A 349 35.56 -12.98 37.93
N GLU A 350 34.24 -13.02 38.02
CA GLU A 350 33.41 -11.96 38.60
C GLU A 350 33.58 -11.90 40.11
N GLU A 351 33.74 -13.02 40.83
CA GLU A 351 34.04 -13.00 42.26
C GLU A 351 35.48 -12.52 42.54
N ALA A 352 36.45 -12.88 41.68
CA ALA A 352 37.82 -12.37 41.75
C ALA A 352 37.93 -10.88 41.32
N ASP A 353 37.23 -10.48 40.26
CA ASP A 353 37.14 -9.09 39.78
C ASP A 353 36.25 -8.26 40.69
N ALA A 354 35.29 -8.82 41.43
CA ALA A 354 34.53 -8.12 42.46
C ALA A 354 35.39 -7.87 43.71
N GLN A 355 36.26 -8.81 44.12
CA GLN A 355 37.22 -8.57 45.19
C GLN A 355 38.33 -7.60 44.77
N ALA A 356 38.80 -7.68 43.53
CA ALA A 356 39.74 -6.71 42.95
C ALA A 356 39.09 -5.34 42.72
N LYS A 357 37.81 -5.29 42.32
CA LYS A 357 37.01 -4.06 42.23
C LYS A 357 36.69 -3.49 43.61
N LEU A 358 36.47 -4.26 44.67
CA LEU A 358 36.21 -3.67 46.00
C LEU A 358 37.46 -2.97 46.56
N LEU A 359 38.65 -3.54 46.30
CA LEU A 359 39.95 -2.93 46.62
C LEU A 359 40.30 -1.75 45.69
N ALA A 360 39.96 -1.84 44.40
CA ALA A 360 40.14 -0.76 43.44
C ALA A 360 39.09 0.36 43.57
N GLU A 361 37.88 0.06 44.06
CA GLU A 361 36.77 0.98 44.32
C GLU A 361 36.95 1.68 45.68
N GLN A 362 37.64 1.08 46.65
CA GLN A 362 38.10 1.80 47.84
C GLN A 362 39.22 2.81 47.50
N LYS A 363 40.21 2.42 46.68
CA LYS A 363 41.22 3.37 46.17
C LYS A 363 40.62 4.42 45.22
N ALA A 364 39.70 4.03 44.36
CA ALA A 364 39.01 4.94 43.46
C ALA A 364 37.95 5.79 44.18
N LYS A 365 37.43 5.42 45.36
CA LYS A 365 36.60 6.31 46.20
C LYS A 365 37.44 7.38 46.89
N GLU A 366 38.65 7.07 47.37
CA GLU A 366 39.56 8.10 47.88
C GLU A 366 40.03 9.05 46.76
N GLU A 367 40.29 8.53 45.56
CA GLU A 367 40.67 9.34 44.40
C GLU A 367 39.48 10.07 43.76
N ALA A 368 38.27 9.49 43.81
CA ALA A 368 37.03 10.11 43.35
C ALA A 368 36.42 11.08 44.36
N ASP A 369 36.67 10.99 45.67
CA ASP A 369 36.28 12.05 46.62
C ASP A 369 37.21 13.27 46.48
N ALA A 370 38.48 13.05 46.13
CA ALA A 370 39.41 14.12 45.77
C ALA A 370 39.07 14.74 44.40
N GLN A 371 38.69 13.93 43.40
CA GLN A 371 38.24 14.40 42.09
C GLN A 371 36.81 14.95 42.11
N ALA A 372 35.92 14.51 43.01
CA ALA A 372 34.56 15.03 43.17
C ALA A 372 34.53 16.39 43.88
N LYS A 373 35.51 16.73 44.72
CA LYS A 373 35.70 18.11 45.17
C LYS A 373 36.17 19.04 44.04
N LEU A 374 37.04 18.55 43.15
CA LEU A 374 37.52 19.29 41.97
C LEU A 374 36.44 19.40 40.88
N LEU A 375 35.64 18.35 40.68
CA LEU A 375 34.49 18.30 39.76
C LEU A 375 33.24 18.96 40.32
N ALA A 376 33.07 19.10 41.63
CA ALA A 376 31.98 19.90 42.21
C ALA A 376 32.27 21.41 42.09
N GLU A 377 33.53 21.82 42.20
CA GLU A 377 33.96 23.20 41.92
C GLU A 377 33.94 23.52 40.41
N GLN A 378 34.25 22.54 39.55
CA GLN A 378 34.09 22.66 38.09
C GLN A 378 32.63 22.53 37.62
N LYS A 379 31.80 21.67 38.22
CA LYS A 379 30.34 21.60 37.92
C LYS A 379 29.57 22.79 38.47
N ALA A 380 30.01 23.44 39.56
CA ALA A 380 29.41 24.71 39.99
C ALA A 380 29.74 25.87 39.02
N LYS A 381 30.89 25.81 38.33
CA LYS A 381 31.22 26.72 37.21
C LYS A 381 30.52 26.31 35.90
N GLU A 382 30.45 25.03 35.58
CA GLU A 382 29.79 24.51 34.38
C GLU A 382 28.26 24.52 34.47
N GLU A 383 27.63 24.41 35.64
CA GLU A 383 26.18 24.64 35.79
C GLU A 383 25.84 26.13 35.75
N ALA A 384 26.73 27.03 36.19
CA ALA A 384 26.57 28.47 35.97
C ALA A 384 26.73 28.83 34.48
N ASP A 385 27.67 28.21 33.76
CA ASP A 385 27.86 28.37 32.31
C ASP A 385 26.82 27.60 31.47
N ALA A 386 26.26 26.49 31.97
CA ALA A 386 25.22 25.70 31.32
C ALA A 386 23.83 26.30 31.54
N GLN A 387 23.56 26.98 32.66
CA GLN A 387 22.36 27.82 32.82
C GLN A 387 22.45 29.10 31.99
N ALA A 388 23.65 29.67 31.79
CA ALA A 388 23.87 30.74 30.83
C ALA A 388 23.72 30.26 29.37
N LYS A 389 24.19 29.05 29.03
CA LYS A 389 24.01 28.44 27.69
C LYS A 389 22.60 27.93 27.44
N LEU A 390 21.84 27.44 28.43
CA LEU A 390 20.43 27.08 28.26
C LEU A 390 19.54 28.31 28.10
N LEU A 391 19.84 29.43 28.75
CA LEU A 391 19.16 30.72 28.49
C LEU A 391 19.53 31.32 27.12
N VAL A 392 20.75 31.08 26.63
CA VAL A 392 21.17 31.49 25.27
C VAL A 392 20.65 30.53 24.20
N GLU A 393 20.52 29.23 24.47
CA GLU A 393 20.00 28.23 23.54
C GLU A 393 18.46 28.19 23.54
N GLN A 394 17.80 28.54 24.65
CA GLN A 394 16.36 28.84 24.66
C GLN A 394 16.06 30.18 24.00
N LYS A 395 16.90 31.22 24.17
CA LYS A 395 16.79 32.43 23.34
C LYS A 395 17.12 32.17 21.87
N ALA A 396 18.05 31.27 21.54
CA ALA A 396 18.38 30.92 20.16
C ALA A 396 17.37 29.95 19.53
N LYS A 397 16.67 29.12 20.31
CA LYS A 397 15.51 28.33 19.83
C LYS A 397 14.24 29.16 19.76
N GLU A 398 14.01 30.11 20.67
CA GLU A 398 12.95 31.10 20.50
C GLU A 398 13.27 32.08 19.36
N GLU A 399 14.53 32.44 19.11
CA GLU A 399 14.95 33.20 17.92
C GLU A 399 14.94 32.34 16.66
N ALA A 400 15.22 31.04 16.70
CA ALA A 400 15.16 30.15 15.53
C ALA A 400 13.73 29.72 15.20
N ASP A 401 12.85 29.56 16.19
CA ASP A 401 11.41 29.36 15.99
C ASP A 401 10.71 30.69 15.67
N ALA A 402 11.22 31.84 16.16
CA ALA A 402 10.80 33.16 15.70
C ALA A 402 11.35 33.50 14.32
N GLN A 403 12.54 33.00 13.93
CA GLN A 403 13.11 33.12 12.57
C GLN A 403 12.50 32.12 11.60
N ALA A 404 12.04 30.95 12.05
CA ALA A 404 11.30 29.99 11.25
C ALA A 404 9.83 30.41 11.11
N LYS A 405 9.22 30.99 12.16
CA LYS A 405 7.94 31.72 12.03
C LYS A 405 8.09 33.00 11.23
N LEU A 406 9.19 33.76 11.34
CA LEU A 406 9.48 34.90 10.48
C LEU A 406 9.83 34.47 9.06
N LEU A 407 10.39 33.29 8.79
CA LEU A 407 10.67 32.80 7.42
C LEU A 407 9.44 32.16 6.77
N VAL A 408 8.52 31.59 7.56
CA VAL A 408 7.21 31.13 7.08
C VAL A 408 6.23 32.30 6.96
N GLU A 409 6.29 33.29 7.86
CA GLU A 409 5.56 34.55 7.75
C GLU A 409 6.22 35.50 6.73
N GLN A 410 7.54 35.46 6.49
CA GLN A 410 8.23 36.16 5.40
C GLN A 410 8.03 35.44 4.08
N LYS A 411 7.94 34.10 4.02
CA LYS A 411 7.51 33.43 2.79
C LYS A 411 6.04 33.72 2.51
N ALA A 412 5.16 33.71 3.52
CA ALA A 412 3.76 34.10 3.35
C ALA A 412 3.58 35.60 3.05
N LYS A 413 4.42 36.49 3.62
CA LYS A 413 4.50 37.92 3.28
C LYS A 413 5.21 38.18 1.97
N GLU A 414 6.17 37.35 1.53
CA GLU A 414 6.85 37.46 0.24
C GLU A 414 5.98 36.87 -0.87
N GLU A 415 5.16 35.85 -0.61
CA GLU A 415 4.15 35.36 -1.56
C GLU A 415 2.96 36.32 -1.62
N ALA A 416 2.54 36.91 -0.49
CA ALA A 416 1.53 37.98 -0.47
C ALA A 416 2.07 39.33 -0.99
N GLU A 417 3.34 39.68 -0.77
CA GLU A 417 4.02 40.84 -1.37
C GLU A 417 4.41 40.57 -2.82
N ALA A 418 4.65 39.33 -3.26
CA ALA A 418 4.86 39.00 -4.66
C ALA A 418 3.54 39.02 -5.42
N GLN A 419 2.43 38.58 -4.81
CA GLN A 419 1.09 38.75 -5.37
C GLN A 419 0.63 40.22 -5.34
N ALA A 420 0.96 40.97 -4.27
CA ALA A 420 0.71 42.42 -4.19
C ALA A 420 1.66 43.25 -5.09
N LYS A 421 2.90 42.81 -5.33
CA LYS A 421 3.82 43.39 -6.33
C LYS A 421 3.42 43.03 -7.74
N LEU A 422 2.86 41.85 -8.03
CA LEU A 422 2.31 41.54 -9.35
C LEU A 422 1.08 42.41 -9.67
N LEU A 423 0.21 42.64 -8.69
CA LEU A 423 -0.92 43.56 -8.80
C LEU A 423 -0.50 45.05 -8.83
N ALA A 424 0.55 45.43 -8.09
CA ALA A 424 1.13 46.78 -8.11
C ALA A 424 1.99 47.04 -9.35
N GLU A 425 2.63 46.02 -9.93
CA GLU A 425 3.40 46.08 -11.18
C GLU A 425 2.46 46.05 -12.40
N GLN A 426 1.29 45.42 -12.30
CA GLN A 426 0.22 45.58 -13.28
C GLN A 426 -0.41 46.99 -13.24
N LYS A 427 -0.64 47.56 -12.05
CA LYS A 427 -1.07 48.98 -11.92
C LYS A 427 0.02 49.98 -12.30
N ALA A 428 1.29 49.71 -11.98
CA ALA A 428 2.41 50.58 -12.34
C ALA A 428 2.78 50.48 -13.83
N LYS A 429 2.51 49.37 -14.53
CA LYS A 429 2.59 49.30 -16.00
C LYS A 429 1.46 50.08 -16.67
N GLU A 430 0.23 50.05 -16.15
CA GLU A 430 -0.86 50.91 -16.64
C GLU A 430 -0.60 52.41 -16.40
N GLU A 431 0.06 52.78 -15.28
CA GLU A 431 0.41 54.18 -14.98
C GLU A 431 1.71 54.64 -15.68
N ALA A 432 2.68 53.74 -15.93
CA ALA A 432 3.90 54.02 -16.70
C ALA A 432 3.64 54.12 -18.21
N ASP A 433 2.69 53.37 -18.77
CA ASP A 433 2.24 53.56 -20.16
C ASP A 433 1.47 54.88 -20.34
N ALA A 434 0.86 55.40 -19.27
CA ALA A 434 0.25 56.74 -19.26
C ALA A 434 1.29 57.87 -19.13
N GLN A 435 2.40 57.67 -18.41
CA GLN A 435 3.48 58.67 -18.28
C GLN A 435 4.52 58.62 -19.41
N ALA A 436 4.71 57.46 -20.06
CA ALA A 436 5.57 57.32 -21.25
C ALA A 436 4.97 58.01 -22.49
N LYS A 437 3.66 58.23 -22.56
CA LYS A 437 3.03 59.09 -23.58
C LYS A 437 3.22 60.60 -23.34
N LEU A 438 3.52 61.04 -22.12
CA LEU A 438 3.76 62.46 -21.79
C LEU A 438 5.24 62.88 -21.93
N LEU A 439 6.20 61.96 -21.77
CA LEU A 439 7.63 62.24 -21.92
C LEU A 439 8.15 62.14 -23.36
N VAL A 440 7.45 61.40 -24.24
CA VAL A 440 7.73 61.38 -25.69
C VAL A 440 7.33 62.69 -26.37
N GLU A 441 6.39 63.45 -25.80
CA GLU A 441 6.00 64.78 -26.30
C GLU A 441 6.94 65.92 -25.84
N GLN A 442 7.73 65.72 -24.77
CA GLN A 442 8.71 66.71 -24.29
C GLN A 442 10.13 66.51 -24.85
N LYS A 443 10.58 65.28 -25.13
CA LYS A 443 11.88 65.06 -25.80
C LYS A 443 11.90 65.40 -27.28
N ALA A 444 10.74 65.44 -27.95
CA ALA A 444 10.62 65.92 -29.32
C ALA A 444 10.78 67.46 -29.48
N LYS A 445 10.87 68.23 -28.37
CA LYS A 445 11.12 69.68 -28.39
C LYS A 445 12.55 70.10 -27.99
N GLU A 446 13.31 69.26 -27.29
CA GLU A 446 14.71 69.58 -26.93
C GLU A 446 15.75 69.08 -27.95
N GLU A 447 15.38 68.11 -28.80
CA GLU A 447 16.26 67.60 -29.86
C GLU A 447 16.37 68.54 -31.09
N ALA A 448 15.55 69.59 -31.14
CA ALA A 448 15.59 70.62 -32.18
C ALA A 448 16.55 71.78 -31.92
N ASP A 449 16.98 72.02 -30.66
CA ASP A 449 17.84 73.17 -30.31
C ASP A 449 19.32 72.81 -30.09
N ALA A 450 19.65 71.53 -29.92
CA ALA A 450 21.04 71.08 -29.71
C ALA A 450 21.82 70.82 -31.02
N GLN A 451 21.13 70.61 -32.15
CA GLN A 451 21.76 70.36 -33.45
C GLN A 451 22.20 71.65 -34.19
N ALA A 452 21.92 72.83 -33.64
CA ALA A 452 22.30 74.12 -34.23
C ALA A 452 23.63 74.71 -33.69
N LYS A 453 24.27 74.12 -32.67
CA LYS A 453 25.51 74.69 -32.06
C LYS A 453 26.80 73.90 -32.29
N LEU A 454 26.75 72.63 -32.69
CA LEU A 454 27.95 71.81 -32.87
C LEU A 454 28.48 71.81 -34.32
N LEU A 455 27.68 72.27 -35.28
CA LEU A 455 28.12 72.58 -36.64
C LEU A 455 28.98 73.86 -36.74
N ALA A 456 29.23 74.57 -35.63
CA ALA A 456 30.02 75.79 -35.58
C ALA A 456 31.45 75.62 -35.03
N GLU A 457 31.81 74.46 -34.46
CA GLU A 457 33.12 74.27 -33.80
C GLU A 457 34.06 73.31 -34.56
N GLN A 458 33.57 72.61 -35.58
CA GLN A 458 34.37 71.74 -36.48
C GLN A 458 35.02 72.48 -37.66
N LYS A 459 35.33 73.78 -37.53
CA LYS A 459 35.99 74.54 -38.61
C LYS A 459 37.13 75.47 -38.21
N ALA A 460 37.73 75.35 -37.02
CA ALA A 460 38.80 76.28 -36.63
C ALA A 460 39.84 75.73 -35.65
N LYS A 461 40.44 74.56 -35.93
CA LYS A 461 41.79 74.20 -35.42
C LYS A 461 42.42 72.94 -36.06
N GLU A 462 42.21 72.74 -37.36
CA GLU A 462 43.34 72.33 -38.22
C GLU A 462 44.27 73.55 -38.36
N GLU A 463 45.57 73.33 -38.54
CA GLU A 463 46.69 74.32 -38.54
C GLU A 463 47.19 74.82 -37.17
N ALA A 464 48.00 73.98 -36.54
CA ALA A 464 49.22 74.35 -35.81
C ALA A 464 49.98 73.03 -35.57
N ASP A 465 50.45 72.37 -36.61
CA ASP A 465 51.70 72.74 -37.27
C ASP A 465 52.89 72.73 -36.30
N ALA A 466 53.84 71.89 -36.67
CA ALA A 466 55.27 72.08 -36.45
C ALA A 466 55.72 72.36 -35.00
N LYS A 467 56.17 71.30 -34.32
CA LYS A 467 57.57 70.89 -34.51
C LYS A 467 57.80 69.57 -33.79
N LEU A 468 57.99 68.49 -34.54
CA LEU A 468 59.26 68.17 -35.20
C LEU A 468 60.39 68.00 -34.20
N LEU A 469 60.83 66.75 -34.14
CA LEU A 469 62.20 66.36 -34.37
C LEU A 469 63.20 66.65 -33.25
N VAL A 470 64.11 65.69 -33.14
CA VAL A 470 65.38 65.77 -32.42
C VAL A 470 65.32 65.36 -30.95
N GLU A 471 64.92 64.12 -30.72
CA GLU A 471 65.76 63.21 -29.92
C GLU A 471 65.59 61.80 -30.49
N GLN A 472 65.97 61.64 -31.76
CA GLN A 472 67.29 61.13 -32.14
C GLN A 472 67.42 59.65 -31.80
N LYS A 473 67.42 58.78 -32.82
CA LYS A 473 68.64 58.55 -33.62
C LYS A 473 69.90 58.45 -32.77
N ALA A 474 69.87 57.63 -31.71
CA ALA A 474 71.10 57.29 -30.98
C ALA A 474 71.07 55.92 -30.29
N LYS A 475 70.18 55.00 -30.67
CA LYS A 475 70.20 53.61 -30.17
C LYS A 475 69.92 52.54 -31.23
N GLU A 476 70.22 52.86 -32.48
CA GLU A 476 70.12 51.89 -33.59
C GLU A 476 71.48 51.51 -34.20
N GLU A 477 72.63 51.98 -33.69
CA GLU A 477 73.90 51.80 -34.40
C GLU A 477 75.06 51.18 -33.60
N ALA A 478 74.82 50.59 -32.43
CA ALA A 478 75.91 50.02 -31.60
C ALA A 478 75.82 48.51 -31.30
N GLU A 479 74.66 47.84 -31.48
CA GLU A 479 74.56 46.40 -31.22
C GLU A 479 74.55 45.54 -32.50
N ALA A 480 74.50 46.17 -33.68
CA ALA A 480 74.38 45.48 -34.97
C ALA A 480 75.71 45.00 -35.58
N GLN A 481 76.87 45.20 -34.95
CA GLN A 481 78.17 44.84 -35.56
C GLN A 481 79.06 43.90 -34.74
N ALA A 482 78.62 43.37 -33.60
CA ALA A 482 79.42 42.43 -32.78
C ALA A 482 78.98 40.96 -32.84
N LYS A 483 77.86 40.61 -33.50
CA LYS A 483 77.41 39.21 -33.63
C LYS A 483 77.60 38.59 -35.01
N LEU A 484 77.95 39.37 -36.03
CA LEU A 484 77.96 38.90 -37.43
C LEU A 484 79.27 38.25 -37.89
N LEU A 485 80.28 38.13 -37.03
CA LEU A 485 81.57 37.48 -37.35
C LEU A 485 81.88 36.21 -36.54
N ALA A 486 81.01 35.83 -35.60
CA ALA A 486 81.12 34.56 -34.86
C ALA A 486 80.31 33.41 -35.49
N GLU A 487 79.41 33.71 -36.44
CA GLU A 487 78.50 32.73 -37.05
C GLU A 487 79.00 32.15 -38.40
N GLN A 488 80.12 32.64 -38.93
CA GLN A 488 80.66 32.20 -40.22
C GLN A 488 81.80 31.16 -40.12
N LYS A 489 82.12 30.65 -38.93
CA LYS A 489 83.12 29.56 -38.77
C LYS A 489 82.63 28.31 -38.05
N ALA A 490 81.34 28.24 -37.69
CA ALA A 490 80.71 27.04 -37.13
C ALA A 490 79.69 26.39 -38.09
N LYS A 491 79.66 26.83 -39.36
CA LYS A 491 78.67 26.40 -40.37
C LYS A 491 79.18 25.40 -41.42
N GLU A 492 80.46 25.02 -41.40
CA GLU A 492 81.01 24.05 -42.38
C GLU A 492 81.31 22.64 -41.83
N GLU A 493 81.21 22.40 -40.51
CA GLU A 493 81.37 21.04 -39.94
C GLU A 493 80.07 20.42 -39.40
N ALA A 494 78.99 21.20 -39.25
CA ALA A 494 77.70 20.71 -38.75
C ALA A 494 76.72 20.29 -39.87
N ASP A 495 76.89 20.78 -41.11
CA ASP A 495 75.93 20.55 -42.20
C ASP A 495 76.05 19.17 -42.88
N ALA A 496 77.13 18.41 -42.61
CA ALA A 496 77.28 17.05 -43.13
C ALA A 496 76.70 15.95 -42.19
N GLN A 497 76.55 16.22 -40.90
CA GLN A 497 75.92 15.29 -39.95
C GLN A 497 74.42 15.59 -39.72
N ALA A 498 73.99 16.85 -39.90
CA ALA A 498 72.58 17.22 -39.73
C ALA A 498 71.67 16.77 -40.89
N LYS A 499 72.19 16.69 -42.13
CA LYS A 499 71.39 16.25 -43.29
C LYS A 499 71.08 14.76 -43.30
N LEU A 500 72.00 13.92 -42.81
CA LEU A 500 71.82 12.45 -42.79
C LEU A 500 70.91 12.00 -41.62
N LEU A 501 70.94 12.70 -40.49
CA LEU A 501 70.07 12.47 -39.33
C LEU A 501 68.66 13.08 -39.49
N ALA A 502 68.53 14.23 -40.17
CA ALA A 502 67.22 14.83 -40.46
C ALA A 502 66.45 14.07 -41.55
N GLU A 503 67.13 13.51 -42.55
CA GLU A 503 66.48 12.69 -43.59
C GLU A 503 66.09 11.29 -43.08
N GLN A 504 66.84 10.71 -42.13
CA GLN A 504 66.46 9.48 -41.43
C GLN A 504 65.31 9.69 -40.43
N LYS A 505 65.34 10.75 -39.60
CA LYS A 505 64.25 11.06 -38.67
C LYS A 505 62.95 11.47 -39.37
N ALA A 506 63.01 12.23 -40.47
CA ALA A 506 61.82 12.63 -41.21
C ALA A 506 61.16 11.45 -41.95
N LYS A 507 61.94 10.45 -42.41
CA LYS A 507 61.39 9.20 -42.95
C LYS A 507 60.84 8.28 -41.86
N GLU A 508 61.53 8.13 -40.72
CA GLU A 508 61.05 7.30 -39.61
C GLU A 508 59.82 7.90 -38.89
N GLU A 509 59.73 9.22 -38.68
CA GLU A 509 58.54 9.86 -38.11
C GLU A 509 57.36 9.88 -39.08
N ALA A 510 57.59 10.08 -40.38
CA ALA A 510 56.53 10.00 -41.38
C ALA A 510 56.03 8.56 -41.58
N ASP A 511 56.91 7.56 -41.60
CA ASP A 511 56.51 6.13 -41.65
C ASP A 511 55.87 5.66 -40.34
N ALA A 512 56.29 6.19 -39.18
CA ALA A 512 55.67 5.90 -37.89
C ALA A 512 54.29 6.57 -37.75
N GLN A 513 54.12 7.83 -38.17
CA GLN A 513 52.82 8.50 -38.17
C GLN A 513 51.88 7.91 -39.23
N ALA A 514 52.38 7.56 -40.42
CA ALA A 514 51.58 6.87 -41.43
C ALA A 514 51.17 5.46 -40.99
N LYS A 515 52.03 4.71 -40.30
CA LYS A 515 51.65 3.43 -39.66
C LYS A 515 50.62 3.62 -38.57
N LEU A 516 50.78 4.61 -37.68
CA LEU A 516 49.88 4.81 -36.54
C LEU A 516 48.50 5.29 -37.00
N LEU A 517 48.43 6.10 -38.06
CA LEU A 517 47.18 6.57 -38.66
C LEU A 517 46.52 5.50 -39.56
N ALA A 518 47.32 4.65 -40.23
CA ALA A 518 46.82 3.47 -40.92
C ALA A 518 46.34 2.38 -39.94
N GLU A 519 47.02 2.22 -38.80
CA GLU A 519 46.64 1.31 -37.73
C GLU A 519 45.39 1.81 -37.01
N GLN A 520 45.26 3.12 -36.75
CA GLN A 520 44.01 3.73 -36.24
C GLN A 520 42.85 3.58 -37.22
N LYS A 521 43.06 3.81 -38.53
CA LYS A 521 42.04 3.57 -39.55
C LYS A 521 41.64 2.11 -39.66
N ALA A 522 42.59 1.17 -39.64
CA ALA A 522 42.31 -0.26 -39.65
C ALA A 522 41.58 -0.72 -38.37
N LYS A 523 41.83 -0.08 -37.23
CA LYS A 523 41.13 -0.30 -35.95
C LYS A 523 39.71 0.25 -35.95
N GLU A 524 39.48 1.42 -36.54
CA GLU A 524 38.15 2.03 -36.71
C GLU A 524 37.31 1.24 -37.73
N GLU A 525 37.95 0.68 -38.76
CA GLU A 525 37.34 -0.22 -39.74
C GLU A 525 36.89 -1.56 -39.11
N LEU A 526 37.61 -2.09 -38.11
CA LEU A 526 37.20 -3.30 -37.37
C LEU A 526 35.93 -3.11 -36.51
N ILE A 527 35.61 -1.88 -36.08
CA ILE A 527 34.40 -1.54 -35.32
C ILE A 527 33.23 -1.23 -36.26
N THR A 528 33.50 -0.52 -37.36
CA THR A 528 32.48 -0.03 -38.30
C THR A 528 32.15 -1.02 -39.41
N ASN A 529 33.04 -1.97 -39.72
CA ASN A 529 32.88 -3.02 -40.73
C ASN A 529 33.56 -4.34 -40.29
N PRO A 530 33.04 -5.01 -39.24
CA PRO A 530 33.60 -6.25 -38.73
C PRO A 530 33.59 -7.37 -39.78
N THR A 531 34.69 -8.12 -39.87
CA THR A 531 34.85 -9.21 -40.85
C THR A 531 34.30 -10.54 -40.33
N ASP A 532 34.27 -10.74 -39.01
CA ASP A 532 33.73 -11.92 -38.31
C ASP A 532 32.20 -11.87 -38.15
N GLU A 533 31.53 -13.03 -38.22
CA GLU A 533 30.06 -13.14 -38.08
C GLU A 533 29.54 -12.63 -36.73
N ILE A 534 30.31 -12.86 -35.65
CA ILE A 534 29.99 -12.37 -34.31
C ILE A 534 30.06 -10.84 -34.27
N GLY A 535 31.12 -10.23 -34.80
CA GLY A 535 31.26 -8.77 -34.91
C GLY A 535 30.13 -8.11 -35.72
N LYS A 536 29.75 -8.69 -36.86
CA LYS A 536 28.61 -8.22 -37.67
C LYS A 536 27.29 -8.28 -36.89
N SER A 537 27.08 -9.35 -36.14
CA SER A 537 25.89 -9.53 -35.30
C SER A 537 25.85 -8.50 -34.16
N MET A 538 26.98 -8.26 -33.48
CA MET A 538 27.08 -7.26 -32.42
C MET A 538 26.87 -5.82 -32.94
N LEU A 539 27.41 -5.47 -34.10
CA LEU A 539 27.17 -4.17 -34.74
C LEU A 539 25.69 -3.99 -35.10
N ALA A 540 25.07 -5.00 -35.73
CA ALA A 540 23.67 -4.95 -36.12
C ALA A 540 22.74 -4.80 -34.91
N ILE A 541 22.97 -5.57 -33.84
CA ILE A 541 22.19 -5.46 -32.60
C ILE A 541 22.40 -4.10 -31.94
N THR A 542 23.63 -3.58 -31.93
CA THR A 542 23.92 -2.26 -31.37
C THR A 542 23.18 -1.15 -32.12
N GLN A 543 23.18 -1.17 -33.46
CA GLN A 543 22.40 -0.22 -34.27
C GLN A 543 20.90 -0.33 -33.98
N GLN A 544 20.36 -1.55 -33.95
CA GLN A 544 18.96 -1.78 -33.62
C GLN A 544 18.57 -1.29 -32.22
N THR A 545 19.48 -1.35 -31.24
CA THR A 545 19.23 -0.80 -29.90
C THR A 545 19.21 0.74 -29.88
N GLU A 546 19.97 1.41 -30.74
CA GLU A 546 19.93 2.88 -30.90
C GLU A 546 18.67 3.34 -31.65
N ASP A 547 18.23 2.60 -32.65
CA ASP A 547 16.95 2.88 -33.32
C ASP A 547 15.77 2.72 -32.34
N SER A 548 15.78 1.63 -31.56
CA SER A 548 14.76 1.36 -30.55
C SER A 548 14.74 2.43 -29.44
N LYS A 549 15.90 2.99 -29.09
CA LYS A 549 16.02 4.10 -28.13
C LYS A 549 15.30 5.36 -28.61
N THR A 550 15.43 5.69 -29.88
CA THR A 550 14.80 6.88 -30.46
C THR A 550 13.28 6.78 -30.35
N ILE A 551 12.74 5.63 -30.74
CA ILE A 551 11.30 5.33 -30.63
C ILE A 551 10.85 5.33 -29.17
N GLN A 552 11.63 4.71 -28.26
CA GLN A 552 11.33 4.67 -26.83
C GLN A 552 11.25 6.09 -26.22
N ASN A 553 12.22 6.96 -26.54
CA ASN A 553 12.23 8.33 -26.04
C ASN A 553 11.06 9.16 -26.58
N GLU A 554 10.68 8.95 -27.84
CA GLU A 554 9.50 9.59 -28.42
C GLU A 554 8.21 9.15 -27.72
N LEU A 555 8.04 7.85 -27.48
CA LEU A 555 6.88 7.31 -26.75
C LEU A 555 6.83 7.78 -25.30
N LEU A 556 7.98 7.86 -24.61
CA LEU A 556 8.06 8.42 -23.25
C LEU A 556 7.65 9.89 -23.22
N LYS A 557 8.06 10.67 -24.23
CA LYS A 557 7.65 12.07 -24.37
C LYS A 557 6.14 12.19 -24.62
N GLN A 558 5.58 11.39 -25.52
CA GLN A 558 4.14 11.38 -25.78
C GLN A 558 3.34 10.97 -24.54
N PHE A 559 3.86 10.04 -23.73
CA PHE A 559 3.24 9.65 -22.47
C PHE A 559 3.27 10.81 -21.46
N ASP A 560 4.41 11.48 -21.30
CA ASP A 560 4.54 12.66 -20.43
C ASP A 560 3.60 13.79 -20.86
N ASP A 561 3.51 14.09 -22.16
CA ASP A 561 2.59 15.11 -22.71
C ASP A 561 1.12 14.81 -22.34
N ILE A 562 0.69 13.55 -22.39
CA ILE A 562 -0.68 13.16 -21.98
C ILE A 562 -0.87 13.30 -20.46
N VAL A 563 0.13 12.93 -19.67
CA VAL A 563 0.08 13.08 -18.21
C VAL A 563 -0.02 14.56 -17.83
N GLU A 564 0.71 15.45 -18.50
CA GLU A 564 0.60 16.91 -18.32
C GLU A 564 -0.79 17.46 -18.69
N ILE A 565 -1.40 16.95 -19.78
CA ILE A 565 -2.78 17.31 -20.14
C ILE A 565 -3.75 16.91 -19.03
N LYS A 566 -3.64 15.69 -18.49
CA LYS A 566 -4.52 15.21 -17.41
C LYS A 566 -4.30 15.96 -16.09
N ASP A 567 -3.05 16.32 -15.78
CA ASP A 567 -2.73 17.16 -14.62
C ASP A 567 -3.34 18.56 -14.76
N LYS A 568 -3.32 19.13 -15.97
CA LYS A 568 -3.98 20.40 -16.26
C LYS A 568 -5.50 20.30 -16.10
N ASP A 569 -6.12 19.23 -16.62
CA ASP A 569 -7.56 19.02 -16.48
C ASP A 569 -7.98 18.86 -15.01
N LEU A 570 -7.15 18.20 -14.18
CA LEU A 570 -7.35 18.12 -12.72
C LEU A 570 -7.26 19.50 -12.05
N LYS A 571 -6.25 20.31 -12.39
CA LYS A 571 -6.10 21.68 -11.86
C LYS A 571 -7.30 22.56 -12.24
N ASP A 572 -7.73 22.47 -13.50
CA ASP A 572 -8.90 23.18 -14.00
C ASP A 572 -10.18 22.77 -13.24
N LEU A 573 -10.37 21.47 -12.97
CA LEU A 573 -11.51 20.97 -12.19
C LEU A 573 -11.48 21.44 -10.73
N LYS A 574 -10.29 21.47 -10.13
CA LYS A 574 -10.09 21.96 -8.77
C LYS A 574 -10.41 23.45 -8.65
N GLU A 575 -9.92 24.26 -9.60
CA GLU A 575 -10.22 25.69 -9.68
C GLU A 575 -11.73 25.93 -9.87
N GLU A 576 -12.39 25.16 -10.74
CA GLU A 576 -13.84 25.24 -10.93
C GLU A 576 -14.60 24.93 -9.63
N ASN A 577 -14.21 23.86 -8.93
CA ASN A 577 -14.83 23.49 -7.66
C ASN A 577 -14.62 24.56 -6.57
N ASP A 578 -13.39 25.07 -6.43
CA ASP A 578 -13.03 26.06 -5.42
C ASP A 578 -13.73 27.41 -5.66
N LEU A 579 -13.79 27.89 -6.92
CA LEU A 579 -14.53 29.11 -7.29
C LEU A 579 -16.04 28.92 -7.09
N SER A 580 -16.54 27.74 -7.44
CA SER A 580 -17.94 27.42 -7.24
C SER A 580 -18.30 27.46 -5.74
N GLU A 581 -17.44 26.95 -4.86
CA GLU A 581 -17.66 26.99 -3.40
C GLU A 581 -17.69 28.42 -2.84
N GLN A 582 -17.01 29.36 -3.51
CA GLN A 582 -17.09 30.79 -3.21
C GLN A 582 -18.36 31.45 -3.79
N GLY A 583 -19.25 30.68 -4.42
CA GLY A 583 -20.49 31.17 -5.03
C GLY A 583 -20.29 31.81 -6.41
N ILE A 584 -19.12 31.65 -7.04
CA ILE A 584 -18.80 32.23 -8.34
C ILE A 584 -19.08 31.19 -9.43
N THR A 585 -19.98 31.51 -10.35
CA THR A 585 -20.33 30.62 -11.48
C THR A 585 -19.31 30.73 -12.60
N VAL A 586 -18.57 29.65 -12.86
CA VAL A 586 -17.62 29.54 -13.98
C VAL A 586 -18.32 28.89 -15.17
N GLN A 587 -18.10 29.41 -16.38
CA GLN A 587 -18.66 28.78 -17.59
C GLN A 587 -18.06 27.38 -17.80
N PRO A 588 -18.88 26.36 -18.08
CA PRO A 588 -18.38 25.00 -18.28
C PRO A 588 -17.51 24.94 -19.54
N LYS A 589 -16.29 24.40 -19.39
CA LYS A 589 -15.38 24.17 -20.52
C LYS A 589 -15.97 23.10 -21.45
N PRO A 590 -15.74 23.19 -22.78
CA PRO A 590 -16.23 22.18 -23.73
C PRO A 590 -15.76 20.77 -23.37
N PHE A 591 -16.68 19.80 -23.39
CA PHE A 591 -16.35 18.39 -23.15
C PHE A 591 -15.40 17.85 -24.22
N LYS A 592 -14.22 17.39 -23.80
CA LYS A 592 -13.33 16.57 -24.62
C LYS A 592 -13.75 15.10 -24.53
N SER A 593 -13.57 14.35 -25.61
CA SER A 593 -13.86 12.91 -25.64
C SER A 593 -12.80 12.14 -24.83
N ILE A 594 -13.16 11.79 -23.58
CA ILE A 594 -12.31 11.04 -22.64
C ILE A 594 -11.91 9.67 -23.21
N THR A 595 -12.79 9.06 -24.01
CA THR A 595 -12.55 7.74 -24.62
C THR A 595 -11.40 7.75 -25.62
N ALA A 596 -11.32 8.79 -26.46
CA ALA A 596 -10.27 8.88 -27.48
C ALA A 596 -8.88 9.08 -26.84
N GLU A 597 -8.79 9.92 -25.80
CA GLU A 597 -7.55 10.18 -25.08
C GLU A 597 -7.07 8.96 -24.29
N ASN A 598 -7.99 8.25 -23.63
CA ASN A 598 -7.64 7.02 -22.91
C ASN A 598 -7.19 5.90 -23.85
N ASN A 599 -7.84 5.76 -25.01
CA ASN A 599 -7.41 4.80 -26.03
C ASN A 599 -6.01 5.15 -26.60
N ALA A 600 -5.73 6.44 -26.82
CA ALA A 600 -4.41 6.89 -27.27
C ALA A 600 -3.33 6.61 -26.20
N LEU A 601 -3.64 6.84 -24.93
CA LEU A 601 -2.75 6.56 -23.80
C LEU A 601 -2.43 5.07 -23.68
N GLU A 602 -3.44 4.20 -23.73
CA GLU A 602 -3.23 2.75 -23.68
C GLU A 602 -2.44 2.25 -24.90
N ALA A 603 -2.68 2.79 -26.09
CA ALA A 603 -1.88 2.48 -27.27
C ALA A 603 -0.40 2.88 -27.11
N ILE A 604 -0.11 4.02 -26.47
CA ILE A 604 1.25 4.48 -26.18
C ILE A 604 1.93 3.56 -25.16
N LYS A 605 1.24 3.19 -24.07
CA LYS A 605 1.78 2.26 -23.06
C LYS A 605 2.14 0.91 -23.66
N VAL A 606 1.23 0.30 -24.42
CA VAL A 606 1.46 -1.00 -25.06
C VAL A 606 2.64 -0.93 -26.04
N ARG A 607 2.73 0.14 -26.85
CA ARG A 607 3.88 0.33 -27.74
C ARG A 607 5.19 0.52 -26.99
N LEU A 608 5.18 1.28 -25.89
CA LEU A 608 6.34 1.53 -25.06
C LEU A 608 6.85 0.24 -24.41
N ASP A 609 5.94 -0.62 -23.95
CA ASP A 609 6.26 -1.91 -23.35
C ASP A 609 6.91 -2.85 -24.35
N ASN A 610 6.29 -3.01 -25.52
CA ASN A 610 6.86 -3.81 -26.59
C ASN A 610 8.27 -3.33 -27.00
N VAL A 611 8.50 -2.01 -27.05
CA VAL A 611 9.81 -1.44 -27.38
C VAL A 611 10.82 -1.65 -26.25
N ILE A 612 10.41 -1.51 -24.99
CA ILE A 612 11.26 -1.79 -23.82
C ILE A 612 11.67 -3.26 -23.81
N ASP A 613 10.73 -4.17 -23.99
CA ASP A 613 10.97 -5.62 -23.95
C ASP A 613 11.88 -6.05 -25.11
N THR A 614 11.57 -5.62 -26.33
CA THR A 614 12.41 -5.88 -27.51
C THR A 614 13.83 -5.33 -27.31
N ARG A 615 13.98 -4.15 -26.69
CA ARG A 615 15.30 -3.56 -26.43
C ARG A 615 16.05 -4.31 -25.33
N ASN A 616 15.37 -4.79 -24.29
CA ASN A 616 15.95 -5.64 -23.24
C ASN A 616 16.48 -6.96 -23.83
N GLU A 617 15.68 -7.64 -24.66
CA GLU A 617 16.09 -8.89 -25.33
C GLU A 617 17.33 -8.68 -26.21
N LYS A 618 17.38 -7.56 -26.95
CA LYS A 618 18.54 -7.20 -27.77
C LYS A 618 19.79 -6.89 -26.93
N ILE A 619 19.64 -6.20 -25.80
CA ILE A 619 20.76 -5.92 -24.88
C ILE A 619 21.30 -7.22 -24.28
N GLU A 620 20.42 -8.14 -23.87
CA GLU A 620 20.81 -9.46 -23.36
C GLU A 620 21.48 -10.32 -24.44
N THR A 621 20.97 -10.27 -25.68
CA THR A 621 21.61 -10.95 -26.82
C THR A 621 22.99 -10.36 -27.14
N LEU A 622 23.15 -9.03 -27.06
CA LEU A 622 24.45 -8.37 -27.23
C LEU A 622 25.43 -8.78 -26.12
N LYS A 623 24.93 -8.93 -24.90
CA LYS A 623 25.69 -9.37 -23.72
C LYS A 623 26.13 -10.82 -23.82
N SER A 624 25.28 -11.72 -24.31
CA SER A 624 25.64 -13.11 -24.56
C SER A 624 26.69 -13.22 -25.68
N LEU A 625 26.51 -12.51 -26.80
CA LEU A 625 27.50 -12.48 -27.89
C LEU A 625 28.86 -11.92 -27.45
N TYR A 626 28.84 -10.91 -26.58
CA TYR A 626 30.05 -10.37 -25.95
C TYR A 626 30.76 -11.42 -25.07
N GLN A 627 30.01 -12.22 -24.31
CA GLN A 627 30.54 -13.30 -23.47
C GLN A 627 31.04 -14.50 -24.30
N ASP A 628 30.37 -14.84 -25.40
CA ASP A 628 30.77 -15.94 -26.28
C ASP A 628 32.10 -15.63 -26.99
N LYS A 629 32.32 -14.36 -27.35
CA LYS A 629 33.61 -13.90 -27.90
C LYS A 629 34.76 -13.97 -26.88
N PHE A 630 34.47 -13.96 -25.58
CA PHE A 630 35.45 -14.13 -24.50
C PHE A 630 35.98 -15.57 -24.37
N GLN A 631 35.28 -16.57 -24.91
CA GLN A 631 35.74 -17.98 -24.91
C GLN A 631 36.55 -18.37 -26.16
N ALA A 632 36.60 -17.52 -27.19
CA ALA A 632 37.36 -17.76 -28.40
C ALA A 632 38.79 -17.17 -28.27
N ASP A 633 39.75 -18.03 -27.92
CA ASP A 633 41.15 -17.73 -27.59
C ASP A 633 41.95 -17.09 -28.77
N THR A 634 41.73 -15.81 -29.06
CA THR A 634 42.54 -15.05 -30.03
C THR A 634 42.85 -13.64 -29.54
N ILE A 635 44.15 -13.34 -29.45
CA ILE A 635 44.79 -12.15 -28.84
C ILE A 635 44.56 -10.85 -29.65
N THR A 636 43.78 -10.87 -30.72
CA THR A 636 43.53 -9.70 -31.59
C THR A 636 42.16 -9.07 -31.33
N ASN A 637 41.99 -8.29 -30.25
CA ASN A 637 41.12 -7.08 -30.16
C ASN A 637 40.71 -6.69 -28.71
N ASP A 638 41.65 -6.23 -27.88
CA ASP A 638 41.32 -5.62 -26.57
C ASP A 638 40.48 -4.33 -26.72
N GLU A 639 40.65 -3.56 -27.80
CA GLU A 639 39.98 -2.26 -27.99
C GLU A 639 38.53 -2.37 -28.49
N VAL A 640 38.22 -3.33 -29.38
CA VAL A 640 36.83 -3.62 -29.82
C VAL A 640 36.02 -4.20 -28.66
N TYR A 641 36.65 -5.05 -27.84
CA TYR A 641 36.06 -5.57 -26.61
C TYR A 641 35.72 -4.43 -25.64
N LEU A 642 36.66 -3.49 -25.42
CA LEU A 642 36.44 -2.31 -24.59
C LEU A 642 35.32 -1.40 -25.13
N TYR A 643 35.19 -1.29 -26.46
CA TYR A 643 34.09 -0.54 -27.11
C TYR A 643 32.73 -1.16 -26.76
N TYR A 644 32.54 -2.46 -26.99
CA TYR A 644 31.26 -3.13 -26.71
C TYR A 644 30.96 -3.22 -25.20
N GLN A 645 31.99 -3.33 -24.36
CA GLN A 645 31.82 -3.24 -22.91
C GLN A 645 31.27 -1.87 -22.48
N LYS A 646 31.82 -0.78 -23.01
CA LYS A 646 31.32 0.58 -22.77
C LYS A 646 29.93 0.78 -23.35
N ALA A 647 29.67 0.23 -24.54
CA ALA A 647 28.37 0.29 -25.19
C ALA A 647 27.31 -0.42 -24.35
N LEU A 648 27.55 -1.65 -23.89
CA LEU A 648 26.65 -2.42 -23.02
C LEU A 648 26.35 -1.66 -21.71
N LYS A 649 27.38 -1.15 -21.03
CA LYS A 649 27.19 -0.36 -19.80
C LYS A 649 26.34 0.90 -20.03
N ARG A 650 26.53 1.57 -21.17
CA ARG A 650 25.72 2.73 -21.57
C ARG A 650 24.28 2.32 -21.85
N LEU A 651 24.07 1.26 -22.65
CA LEU A 651 22.74 0.76 -23.01
C LEU A 651 21.94 0.31 -21.78
N GLU A 652 22.54 -0.47 -20.87
CA GLU A 652 21.92 -0.89 -19.60
C GLU A 652 21.54 0.33 -18.73
N SER A 653 22.43 1.33 -18.64
CA SER A 653 22.15 2.55 -17.87
C SER A 653 21.03 3.39 -18.48
N GLU A 654 21.01 3.56 -19.80
CA GLU A 654 19.94 4.27 -20.51
C GLU A 654 18.60 3.56 -20.37
N GLN A 655 18.60 2.24 -20.50
CA GLN A 655 17.39 1.43 -20.37
C GLN A 655 16.83 1.48 -18.95
N THR A 656 17.69 1.46 -17.94
CA THR A 656 17.28 1.65 -16.54
C THR A 656 16.62 3.01 -16.32
N LYS A 657 17.18 4.09 -16.89
CA LYS A 657 16.59 5.44 -16.82
C LYS A 657 15.23 5.51 -17.52
N ALA A 658 15.09 4.85 -18.67
CA ALA A 658 13.82 4.78 -19.39
C ALA A 658 12.73 4.07 -18.57
N MET A 659 13.05 2.93 -17.95
CA MET A 659 12.13 2.20 -17.07
C MET A 659 11.75 3.00 -15.82
N GLN A 660 12.70 3.71 -15.20
CA GLN A 660 12.43 4.62 -14.07
C GLN A 660 11.52 5.77 -14.49
N THR A 661 11.74 6.35 -15.67
CA THR A 661 10.90 7.44 -16.20
C THR A 661 9.48 6.95 -16.46
N LYS A 662 9.33 5.77 -17.09
CA LYS A 662 8.02 5.14 -17.30
C LYS A 662 7.28 4.93 -15.98
N SER A 663 7.92 4.30 -15.00
CA SER A 663 7.31 4.02 -13.68
C SER A 663 6.89 5.30 -12.96
N ARG A 664 7.70 6.37 -13.06
CA ARG A 664 7.34 7.69 -12.52
C ARG A 664 6.09 8.27 -13.20
N LEU A 665 5.98 8.15 -14.52
CA LEU A 665 4.80 8.64 -15.27
C LEU A 665 3.53 7.83 -14.94
N GLU A 666 3.65 6.52 -14.78
CA GLU A 666 2.54 5.66 -14.34
C GLU A 666 2.04 6.01 -12.93
N THR A 667 2.98 6.24 -12.01
CA THR A 667 2.65 6.65 -10.63
C THR A 667 1.93 8.01 -10.64
N ARG A 668 2.49 9.00 -11.37
CA ARG A 668 1.89 10.33 -11.49
C ARG A 668 0.50 10.28 -12.13
N LEU A 669 0.29 9.40 -13.12
CA LEU A 669 -1.02 9.21 -13.75
C LEU A 669 -2.06 8.65 -12.76
N GLU A 670 -1.67 7.68 -11.91
CA GLU A 670 -2.59 7.12 -10.91
C GLU A 670 -2.93 8.16 -9.83
N ASP A 671 -1.95 8.93 -9.36
CA ASP A 671 -2.18 10.02 -8.41
C ASP A 671 -3.17 11.05 -8.97
N ILE A 672 -3.00 11.46 -10.25
CA ILE A 672 -3.93 12.37 -10.94
C ILE A 672 -5.33 11.77 -11.04
N LYS A 673 -5.44 10.46 -11.33
CA LYS A 673 -6.74 9.77 -11.42
C LYS A 673 -7.47 9.78 -10.07
N VAL A 674 -6.78 9.42 -8.98
CA VAL A 674 -7.35 9.43 -7.62
C VAL A 674 -7.80 10.84 -7.22
N ALA A 675 -6.96 11.85 -7.46
CA ALA A 675 -7.29 13.25 -7.17
C ALA A 675 -8.48 13.75 -8.02
N THR A 676 -8.56 13.33 -9.28
CA THR A 676 -9.68 13.68 -10.17
C THR A 676 -10.99 13.07 -9.69
N GLU A 677 -10.98 11.81 -9.24
CA GLU A 677 -12.16 11.16 -8.66
C GLU A 677 -12.61 11.85 -7.37
N PHE A 678 -11.67 12.28 -6.53
CA PHE A 678 -11.98 13.04 -5.32
C PHE A 678 -12.71 14.36 -5.65
N GLU A 679 -12.18 15.16 -6.57
CA GLU A 679 -12.80 16.42 -6.98
C GLU A 679 -14.15 16.21 -7.68
N ARG A 680 -14.32 15.12 -8.45
CA ARG A 680 -15.62 14.74 -9.00
C ARG A 680 -16.64 14.41 -7.91
N ARG A 681 -16.24 13.64 -6.89
CA ARG A 681 -17.12 13.30 -5.75
C ARG A 681 -17.52 14.55 -4.97
N ARG A 682 -16.60 15.50 -4.77
CA ARG A 682 -16.89 16.80 -4.14
C ARG A 682 -17.99 17.56 -4.90
N ARG A 683 -17.87 17.62 -6.22
CA ARG A 683 -18.88 18.23 -7.11
C ARG A 683 -20.24 17.53 -7.03
N ILE A 684 -20.27 16.19 -7.01
CA ILE A 684 -21.51 15.39 -6.90
C ILE A 684 -22.18 15.62 -5.54
N LYS A 685 -21.42 15.58 -4.44
CA LYS A 685 -21.96 15.81 -3.09
C LYS A 685 -22.60 17.18 -2.96
N ARG A 686 -22.01 18.21 -3.55
CA ARG A 686 -22.60 19.54 -3.56
C ARG A 686 -23.86 19.61 -4.43
N ALA A 687 -23.83 19.06 -5.63
CA ALA A 687 -25.03 18.99 -6.48
C ALA A 687 -26.19 18.24 -5.79
N ALA A 688 -25.89 17.25 -4.94
CA ALA A 688 -26.88 16.58 -4.11
C ALA A 688 -27.38 17.45 -2.95
N PHE A 689 -26.51 18.24 -2.31
CA PHE A 689 -26.86 19.15 -1.21
C PHE A 689 -27.70 20.35 -1.68
N ASP A 690 -27.31 21.00 -2.77
CA ASP A 690 -28.01 22.17 -3.33
C ASP A 690 -29.43 21.79 -3.83
N ASN A 691 -29.66 20.54 -4.21
CA ASN A 691 -30.96 20.02 -4.69
C ASN A 691 -31.95 19.73 -3.55
N GLU A 692 -31.50 19.47 -2.32
CA GLU A 692 -32.38 19.05 -1.21
C GLU A 692 -33.26 20.20 -0.68
N GLU A 693 -32.70 21.41 -0.55
CA GLU A 693 -33.43 22.59 -0.06
C GLU A 693 -34.41 23.14 -1.11
N GLU A 694 -34.00 23.17 -2.38
CA GLU A 694 -34.89 23.51 -3.50
C GLU A 694 -36.05 22.51 -3.63
N ARG A 695 -35.77 21.20 -3.50
CA ARG A 695 -36.79 20.14 -3.52
C ARG A 695 -37.80 20.32 -2.39
N TYR A 696 -37.34 20.60 -1.16
CA TYR A 696 -38.25 20.85 -0.04
C TYR A 696 -39.20 22.02 -0.33
N LEU A 697 -38.69 23.14 -0.86
CA LEU A 697 -39.52 24.30 -1.22
C LEU A 697 -40.56 23.95 -2.31
N GLN A 698 -40.15 23.22 -3.35
CA GLN A 698 -41.07 22.75 -4.39
C GLN A 698 -42.14 21.81 -3.84
N ASP A 699 -41.76 20.90 -2.95
CA ASP A 699 -42.66 19.92 -2.35
C ASP A 699 -43.71 20.57 -1.44
N ARG A 700 -43.31 21.57 -0.65
CA ARG A 700 -44.24 22.39 0.15
C ARG A 700 -45.20 23.19 -0.73
N ALA A 701 -44.70 23.78 -1.82
CA ALA A 701 -45.53 24.51 -2.78
C ALA A 701 -46.56 23.59 -3.45
N THR A 702 -46.14 22.42 -3.92
CA THR A 702 -47.01 21.41 -4.51
C THR A 702 -48.07 20.90 -3.54
N LEU A 703 -47.69 20.57 -2.29
CA LEU A 703 -48.65 20.14 -1.27
C LEU A 703 -49.72 21.22 -1.00
N LYS A 704 -49.30 22.49 -0.94
CA LYS A 704 -50.22 23.62 -0.75
C LYS A 704 -51.22 23.73 -1.91
N VAL A 705 -50.75 23.58 -3.15
CA VAL A 705 -51.62 23.57 -4.35
C VAL A 705 -52.59 22.39 -4.31
N ILE A 706 -52.12 21.18 -3.96
CA ILE A 706 -52.97 19.99 -3.85
C ILE A 706 -54.06 20.19 -2.79
N LYS A 707 -53.72 20.70 -1.60
CA LYS A 707 -54.70 20.97 -0.52
C LYS A 707 -55.76 22.02 -0.91
N GLN A 708 -55.40 22.99 -1.75
CA GLN A 708 -56.32 24.04 -2.20
C GLN A 708 -57.18 23.63 -3.40
N SER A 709 -56.67 22.73 -4.26
CA SER A 709 -57.34 22.36 -5.52
C SER A 709 -58.22 21.12 -5.40
N THR A 710 -57.99 20.27 -4.40
CA THR A 710 -58.71 18.99 -4.26
C THR A 710 -60.03 19.20 -3.52
N VAL A 711 -61.14 18.78 -4.14
CA VAL A 711 -62.47 18.79 -3.53
C VAL A 711 -62.79 17.41 -2.98
N VAL A 712 -63.48 17.34 -1.84
CA VAL A 712 -63.95 16.07 -1.25
C VAL A 712 -64.90 15.36 -2.23
N SER A 713 -64.62 14.10 -2.49
CA SER A 713 -65.40 13.27 -3.43
C SER A 713 -66.73 12.86 -2.80
N ASN A 714 -67.81 12.91 -3.59
CA ASN A 714 -69.13 12.39 -3.18
C ASN A 714 -69.25 10.87 -3.40
N GLN A 715 -68.26 10.23 -4.03
CA GLN A 715 -68.19 8.78 -4.20
C GLN A 715 -67.12 8.20 -3.25
N PRO A 716 -67.46 7.18 -2.43
CA PRO A 716 -66.52 6.56 -1.52
C PRO A 716 -65.44 5.79 -2.30
N LEU A 717 -64.18 6.09 -2.02
CA LEU A 717 -63.03 5.38 -2.58
C LEU A 717 -62.86 4.02 -1.88
N SER A 718 -62.42 3.02 -2.63
CA SER A 718 -62.10 1.67 -2.16
C SER A 718 -60.60 1.52 -1.87
N THR A 719 -60.19 0.42 -1.24
CA THR A 719 -58.76 0.14 -0.97
C THR A 719 -57.95 -0.04 -2.24
N GLU A 720 -58.57 -0.54 -3.31
CA GLU A 720 -57.96 -0.80 -4.61
C GLU A 720 -57.65 0.49 -5.38
N ASP A 721 -58.26 1.61 -4.99
CA ASP A 721 -58.01 2.92 -5.59
C ASP A 721 -56.70 3.56 -5.10
N PHE A 722 -56.09 3.02 -4.04
CA PHE A 722 -54.87 3.53 -3.42
C PHE A 722 -53.64 2.69 -3.80
N ASP A 723 -52.65 3.34 -4.42
CA ASP A 723 -51.31 2.78 -4.54
C ASP A 723 -50.52 3.11 -3.27
N PHE A 724 -50.25 2.13 -2.42
CA PHE A 724 -49.51 2.34 -1.17
C PHE A 724 -47.99 2.41 -1.37
N GLY A 725 -47.51 2.12 -2.58
CA GLY A 725 -46.10 2.01 -2.91
C GLY A 725 -45.42 0.85 -2.17
N GLU A 726 -44.28 1.12 -1.53
CA GLU A 726 -43.49 0.08 -0.88
C GLU A 726 -44.09 -0.38 0.45
N GLU A 727 -44.22 -1.71 0.59
CA GLU A 727 -44.78 -2.33 1.78
C GLU A 727 -43.81 -2.21 2.96
N GLN A 728 -44.30 -1.62 4.05
CA GLN A 728 -43.53 -1.39 5.25
C GLN A 728 -43.53 -2.62 6.14
N SER A 729 -42.37 -2.99 6.69
CA SER A 729 -42.25 -4.11 7.63
C SER A 729 -43.10 -3.85 8.89
N GLY A 730 -43.60 -4.91 9.54
CA GLY A 730 -44.40 -4.80 10.77
C GLY A 730 -43.65 -4.22 11.98
N ASN A 731 -42.34 -3.99 11.87
CA ASN A 731 -41.48 -3.40 12.89
C ASN A 731 -41.35 -1.89 12.69
N ILE A 732 -41.11 -1.14 13.79
CA ILE A 732 -40.94 0.32 13.75
C ILE A 732 -39.61 0.65 13.04
N GLN A 733 -39.70 1.33 11.89
CA GLN A 733 -38.50 1.79 11.16
C GLN A 733 -37.95 3.06 11.82
N ILE A 734 -36.63 3.18 11.95
CA ILE A 734 -35.98 4.38 12.50
C ILE A 734 -35.25 5.11 11.36
N LEU A 735 -35.71 6.32 11.04
CA LEU A 735 -35.04 7.22 10.09
C LEU A 735 -34.23 8.26 10.87
N LYS A 736 -32.98 8.50 10.45
CA LYS A 736 -32.06 9.43 11.12
C LYS A 736 -31.65 10.57 10.20
N ASN A 737 -31.44 11.76 10.78
CA ASN A 737 -30.97 12.95 10.06
C ASN A 737 -31.88 13.35 8.87
N VAL A 738 -33.20 13.16 9.00
CA VAL A 738 -34.19 13.61 8.04
C VAL A 738 -34.39 15.12 8.19
N LYS A 739 -33.73 15.91 7.34
CA LYS A 739 -33.81 17.39 7.39
C LYS A 739 -35.24 17.89 7.21
N ASN A 740 -35.55 19.03 7.84
CA ASN A 740 -36.85 19.70 7.81
C ASN A 740 -38.03 18.87 8.37
N VAL A 741 -37.72 17.84 9.16
CA VAL A 741 -38.71 17.05 9.89
C VAL A 741 -38.36 17.08 11.38
N GLU A 742 -39.34 16.99 12.26
CA GLU A 742 -39.12 17.00 13.71
C GLU A 742 -38.95 15.58 14.26
N ASN A 743 -38.31 15.46 15.41
CA ASN A 743 -38.21 14.19 16.13
C ASN A 743 -39.60 13.73 16.59
N GLY A 744 -39.90 12.45 16.46
CA GLY A 744 -41.19 11.87 16.84
C GLY A 744 -41.50 10.54 16.16
N TYR A 745 -42.71 10.05 16.42
CA TYR A 745 -43.30 8.84 15.82
C TYR A 745 -44.38 9.24 14.83
N TYR A 746 -44.23 8.83 13.57
CA TYR A 746 -45.08 9.19 12.45
C TYR A 746 -45.86 7.97 11.98
N LEU A 747 -47.18 8.13 11.81
CA LEU A 747 -48.03 7.10 11.21
C LEU A 747 -47.97 7.22 9.69
N ILE A 748 -47.18 6.35 9.07
CA ILE A 748 -46.97 6.35 7.62
C ILE A 748 -48.09 5.54 6.97
N ILE A 749 -48.80 6.16 6.03
CA ILE A 749 -49.88 5.54 5.28
C ILE A 749 -49.45 5.04 3.89
N ALA A 750 -48.39 5.61 3.30
CA ALA A 750 -47.81 5.15 2.04
C ALA A 750 -46.37 5.64 1.88
N VAL A 751 -45.59 4.91 1.07
CA VAL A 751 -44.19 5.24 0.75
C VAL A 751 -43.94 5.14 -0.75
N HIS A 752 -43.53 6.25 -1.37
CA HIS A 752 -43.28 6.30 -2.82
C HIS A 752 -41.90 6.89 -3.13
N SER A 753 -41.24 6.38 -4.17
CA SER A 753 -40.05 7.01 -4.76
C SER A 753 -40.42 8.09 -5.79
N ASP A 754 -41.59 7.99 -6.41
CA ASP A 754 -42.05 8.87 -7.48
C ASP A 754 -42.95 10.03 -7.00
N VAL A 755 -42.76 11.21 -7.59
CA VAL A 755 -43.48 12.45 -7.23
C VAL A 755 -44.93 12.41 -7.66
N ASP A 756 -45.25 11.85 -8.83
CA ASP A 756 -46.61 11.79 -9.36
C ASP A 756 -47.45 10.81 -8.57
N ASN A 757 -46.91 9.64 -8.24
CA ASN A 757 -47.58 8.65 -7.38
C ASN A 757 -47.85 9.20 -5.98
N ARG A 758 -46.86 9.89 -5.37
CA ARG A 758 -47.06 10.59 -4.11
C ARG A 758 -48.18 11.64 -4.22
N ASN A 759 -48.19 12.43 -5.28
CA ASN A 759 -49.19 13.48 -5.48
C ASN A 759 -50.60 12.91 -5.67
N ASP A 760 -50.73 11.82 -6.43
CA ASP A 760 -52.00 11.12 -6.64
C ASP A 760 -52.54 10.53 -5.33
N PHE A 761 -51.67 9.87 -4.55
CA PHE A 761 -52.05 9.33 -3.26
C PHE A 761 -52.54 10.41 -2.30
N VAL A 762 -51.78 11.52 -2.16
CA VAL A 762 -52.17 12.66 -1.32
C VAL A 762 -53.51 13.27 -1.76
N LYS A 763 -53.74 13.43 -3.08
CA LYS A 763 -55.04 13.89 -3.61
C LYS A 763 -56.19 12.97 -3.23
N LYS A 764 -56.01 11.65 -3.36
CA LYS A 764 -57.05 10.66 -3.01
C LYS A 764 -57.36 10.64 -1.52
N VAL A 765 -56.35 10.81 -0.66
CA VAL A 765 -56.53 10.94 0.80
C VAL A 765 -57.36 12.19 1.14
N ILE A 766 -57.04 13.33 0.53
CA ILE A 766 -57.80 14.58 0.73
C ILE A 766 -59.22 14.45 0.17
N ALA A 767 -59.38 13.84 -1.01
CA ALA A 767 -60.69 13.57 -1.60
C ALA A 767 -61.54 12.63 -0.73
N SER A 768 -60.92 11.79 0.08
CA SER A 768 -61.58 10.92 1.08
C SER A 768 -61.96 11.64 2.38
N GLY A 769 -61.65 12.93 2.50
CA GLY A 769 -62.01 13.78 3.63
C GLY A 769 -60.90 14.06 4.65
N GLU A 770 -59.67 13.58 4.41
CA GLU A 770 -58.54 13.80 5.34
C GLU A 770 -57.59 14.89 4.85
N ALA A 771 -57.75 16.10 5.38
CA ALA A 771 -56.99 17.28 4.97
C ALA A 771 -55.62 17.42 5.67
N ASN A 772 -55.39 16.68 6.76
CA ASN A 772 -54.16 16.78 7.56
C ASN A 772 -52.98 15.97 6.99
N VAL A 773 -53.17 15.29 5.85
CA VAL A 773 -52.09 14.56 5.19
C VAL A 773 -50.90 15.46 4.85
N ASP A 774 -49.71 14.95 5.10
CA ASP A 774 -48.42 15.58 4.83
C ASP A 774 -47.42 14.48 4.41
N PHE A 775 -46.23 14.88 3.98
CA PHE A 775 -45.17 13.97 3.59
C PHE A 775 -43.80 14.63 3.78
N PHE A 776 -42.77 13.81 3.93
CA PHE A 776 -41.37 14.26 3.88
C PHE A 776 -40.56 13.36 2.96
N TYR A 777 -39.42 13.88 2.47
CA TYR A 777 -38.47 13.12 1.66
C TYR A 777 -37.24 12.79 2.51
N ASP A 778 -36.87 11.52 2.57
CA ASP A 778 -35.60 11.11 3.15
C ASP A 778 -34.57 10.87 2.04
N VAL A 779 -33.47 11.62 2.09
CA VAL A 779 -32.38 11.52 1.11
C VAL A 779 -31.68 10.16 1.18
N ASN A 780 -31.58 9.57 2.37
CA ASN A 780 -30.87 8.31 2.54
C ASN A 780 -31.60 7.15 1.87
N THR A 781 -32.93 7.11 2.00
CA THR A 781 -33.76 6.08 1.35
C THR A 781 -34.28 6.50 -0.04
N SER A 782 -34.10 7.76 -0.41
CA SER A 782 -34.63 8.37 -1.65
C SER A 782 -36.14 8.18 -1.82
N LYS A 783 -36.90 8.30 -0.73
CA LYS A 783 -38.34 8.01 -0.67
C LYS A 783 -39.13 9.10 0.02
N TYR A 784 -40.37 9.26 -0.42
CA TYR A 784 -41.41 10.04 0.19
C TYR A 784 -42.21 9.21 1.18
N TYR A 785 -42.27 9.65 2.43
CA TYR A 785 -43.08 9.05 3.49
C TYR A 785 -44.30 9.93 3.72
N ILE A 786 -45.50 9.39 3.47
CA ILE A 786 -46.77 10.10 3.58
C ILE A 786 -47.40 9.75 4.92
N TYR A 787 -47.80 10.76 5.69
CA TYR A 787 -48.37 10.63 7.04
C TYR A 787 -49.50 11.64 7.26
N TYR A 788 -50.28 11.48 8.32
CA TYR A 788 -51.26 12.51 8.73
C TYR A 788 -51.20 12.83 10.23
N ASP A 789 -50.58 11.97 11.04
CA ASP A 789 -50.41 12.17 12.48
C ASP A 789 -48.95 11.97 12.93
N LYS A 790 -48.54 12.76 13.92
CA LYS A 790 -47.25 12.71 14.62
C LYS A 790 -47.51 12.57 16.12
N PHE A 791 -46.72 11.75 16.80
CA PHE A 791 -46.76 11.55 18.24
C PHE A 791 -45.37 11.67 18.87
N ASP A 792 -45.31 12.25 20.08
CA ASP A 792 -44.05 12.36 20.83
C ASP A 792 -43.69 11.08 21.61
N SER A 793 -44.66 10.19 21.83
CA SER A 793 -44.45 8.93 22.57
C SER A 793 -44.94 7.71 21.78
N ILE A 794 -44.22 6.60 21.97
CA ILE A 794 -44.52 5.31 21.35
C ILE A 794 -45.87 4.74 21.81
N GLU A 795 -46.28 5.01 23.06
CA GLU A 795 -47.56 4.55 23.60
C GLU A 795 -48.75 5.29 22.98
N ALA A 796 -48.59 6.58 22.65
CA ALA A 796 -49.61 7.33 21.94
C ALA A 796 -49.73 6.85 20.48
N ALA A 797 -48.60 6.70 19.81
CA ALA A 797 -48.52 6.19 18.44
C ALA A 797 -49.12 4.78 18.30
N ASN A 798 -48.77 3.84 19.20
CA ASN A 798 -49.31 2.48 19.18
C ASN A 798 -50.81 2.44 19.47
N ARG A 799 -51.33 3.32 20.33
CA ARG A 799 -52.78 3.41 20.55
C ARG A 799 -53.51 3.85 19.28
N ALA A 800 -52.98 4.85 18.58
CA ALA A 800 -53.53 5.33 17.32
C ALA A 800 -53.41 4.28 16.19
N LEU A 801 -52.28 3.57 16.11
CA LEU A 801 -52.07 2.47 15.16
C LEU A 801 -53.01 1.30 15.41
N ASN A 802 -53.38 1.02 16.67
CA ASN A 802 -54.29 -0.08 17.02
C ASN A 802 -55.76 0.30 16.90
N SER A 803 -56.11 1.58 17.04
CA SER A 803 -57.47 2.07 16.88
C SER A 803 -57.91 2.24 15.43
N LYS A 804 -57.09 1.79 14.44
CA LYS A 804 -57.24 2.01 12.98
C LYS A 804 -58.68 2.35 12.61
N GLU A 805 -58.95 3.61 12.33
CA GLU A 805 -60.23 3.95 11.71
C GLU A 805 -60.32 3.18 10.39
N ASP A 806 -61.48 2.56 10.13
CA ASP A 806 -61.75 1.72 8.95
C ASP A 806 -61.88 2.57 7.69
N ARG A 807 -60.82 3.32 7.40
CA ARG A 807 -60.67 4.17 6.22
C ARG A 807 -59.79 3.43 5.20
N PRO A 808 -60.13 3.46 3.91
CA PRO A 808 -59.42 2.72 2.86
C PRO A 808 -57.90 2.95 2.84
N TYR A 809 -57.46 4.19 3.05
CA TYR A 809 -56.04 4.57 3.03
C TYR A 809 -55.25 4.17 4.29
N ASN A 810 -55.89 3.60 5.32
CA ASN A 810 -55.19 3.13 6.54
C ASN A 810 -54.78 1.65 6.47
N LYS A 811 -55.09 0.96 5.36
CA LYS A 811 -54.95 -0.50 5.26
C LYS A 811 -53.52 -0.99 5.50
N LYS A 812 -52.53 -0.29 4.94
CA LYS A 812 -51.08 -0.59 5.06
C LYS A 812 -50.34 0.37 6.00
N MET A 813 -51.05 1.00 6.95
CA MET A 813 -50.45 1.96 7.88
C MET A 813 -49.38 1.30 8.76
N SER A 814 -48.21 1.95 8.86
CA SER A 814 -47.05 1.54 9.66
C SER A 814 -46.53 2.68 10.54
N LEU A 815 -45.59 2.38 11.42
CA LEU A 815 -44.98 3.36 12.32
C LEU A 815 -43.51 3.59 12.00
N VAL A 816 -43.13 4.85 11.84
CA VAL A 816 -41.75 5.28 11.61
C VAL A 816 -41.32 6.26 12.71
N LYS A 817 -40.14 6.05 13.29
CA LYS A 817 -39.51 6.94 14.26
C LYS A 817 -38.47 7.81 13.56
N ILE A 818 -38.51 9.12 13.81
CA ILE A 818 -37.53 10.08 13.29
C ILE A 818 -36.63 10.56 14.42
N GLU A 819 -35.32 10.45 14.20
CA GLU A 819 -34.24 10.88 15.11
C GLU A 819 -33.24 11.79 14.39
N ASN A 820 -33.40 13.10 14.55
CA ASN A 820 -32.56 14.18 14.05
C ASN A 820 -31.71 14.82 15.14
#